data_AF-A0A662KBQ3-F1
#
_entry.id   AF-A0A662KBQ3-F1
#
_cell.length_a   1.000
_cell.length_b   1.000
_cell.length_c   1.000
_cell.angle_alpha   90.00
_cell.angle_beta   90.00
_cell.angle_gamma   90.00
#
_symmetry.space_group_name_H-M   'P 1'
#
loop_
_entity.id
_entity.type
_entity.pdbx_description
1 polymer ?
#
loop_
_entity_poly.entity_id
_entity_poly.type
_entity_poly.pdbx_seq_one_letter_code
_entity_poly.pdbx_strand_id
1 'polypeptide(L)'
;MRRHPEKFQPKTKKEKETWTESKKGLEEKREKIKEELKKIPEKFHSNYILLREKEIIRNPSEFTEWIAEKVKVRWLLKDTPKENLEFGCKIYQVRTPEDLEKLAENDEVIWLLGNTPKENLEFASKVYQIKTPEGLKKLAKNGEVRWLLRKAPLEGLKFAFENKLLTKTNFPYFSPEFVESLDKFFDFQKKEKEKIDFLKTLIHQYSPRVAQDVFLEGILEEKVSLENKKELFSFLEEMKGFSPLFFKKYQSLPEKERKNYLEKIKSLKKDFFKNKPIKITKENKEEIGELIYLFYRPIEMSRQDIMSYLGRVPDRTADLKDYSFPEEGYEIKISPSLEMKLKEGKELSKERIDFIFQAFSQAKQLTKEKLNKEEKKEKEKRIKDVLIRLAKASPSFERPEDYAPLFSLLEREEIASLGERKPSLSPSSIYSYLGKSAEASGTLFKDYFEKKLKEFLKDKKEFQEELKKQILKHKIQFEKILKKEISPDISSEEISSLLSSFAAEKPISYFRGLIKKEIKKFESEEETKRRKEEKELKLYLSKNIPSFFAKASAGICTARDIELFKRKDHFHLNLTEKKGEDEFVVGNIQGYFVERKGRKGILLRGINPTSDFLYEVHLPSLLKETFEKIKEFAEENNLSFILLSEQLGPWHALSNRAEVYNTLKKQGYLKKEVAFRYEITELITISKAYSLWKRKLLKKKETVLGKNFTGNS
;
A
#
# COMPACT_ATOMS: atom_id res chain seq x y z
N MET A 1 -25.02 22.97 -35.42
CA MET A 1 -26.43 22.74 -35.82
C MET A 1 -26.50 21.50 -36.71
N ARG A 2 -26.64 20.29 -36.11
CA ARG A 2 -27.01 19.09 -36.88
C ARG A 2 -28.52 18.98 -36.80
N ARG A 3 -29.24 19.32 -37.87
CA ARG A 3 -30.69 19.09 -37.96
C ARG A 3 -30.90 17.59 -38.12
N HIS A 4 -31.71 16.98 -37.24
CA HIS A 4 -32.15 15.60 -37.42
C HIS A 4 -32.85 15.47 -38.79
N PRO A 5 -32.43 14.55 -39.67
CA PRO A 5 -33.01 14.38 -41.00
C PRO A 5 -34.49 13.94 -40.98
N GLU A 6 -35.02 13.58 -39.81
CA GLU A 6 -36.40 13.09 -39.66
C GLU A 6 -37.47 14.18 -39.69
N LYS A 7 -37.12 15.47 -39.69
CA LYS A 7 -38.10 16.58 -39.77
C LYS A 7 -38.04 17.40 -41.05
N PHE A 8 -37.19 17.04 -42.01
CA PHE A 8 -37.16 17.72 -43.31
C PHE A 8 -38.15 17.04 -44.26
N GLN A 9 -39.34 17.62 -44.43
CA GLN A 9 -40.26 17.21 -45.49
C GLN A 9 -39.89 18.00 -46.76
N PRO A 10 -39.33 17.34 -47.80
CA PRO A 10 -38.99 18.02 -49.05
C PRO A 10 -40.25 18.62 -49.69
N LYS A 11 -40.22 19.93 -49.98
CA LYS A 11 -41.39 20.70 -50.44
C LYS A 11 -41.51 20.72 -51.96
N THR A 12 -40.40 20.56 -52.68
CA THR A 12 -40.37 20.55 -54.15
C THR A 12 -40.11 19.15 -54.72
N LYS A 13 -40.51 18.92 -55.98
CA LYS A 13 -40.27 17.66 -56.71
C LYS A 13 -38.76 17.34 -56.77
N LYS A 14 -37.94 18.35 -57.04
CA LYS A 14 -36.47 18.25 -57.10
C LYS A 14 -35.87 17.86 -55.75
N GLU A 15 -36.34 18.44 -54.64
CA GLU A 15 -35.91 18.07 -53.28
C GLU A 15 -36.35 16.65 -52.90
N LYS A 16 -37.53 16.19 -53.36
CA LYS A 16 -37.99 14.81 -53.16
C LYS A 16 -37.09 13.81 -53.89
N GLU A 17 -36.70 14.11 -55.13
CA GLU A 17 -35.78 13.28 -55.92
C GLU A 17 -34.39 13.21 -55.27
N THR A 18 -33.81 14.35 -54.86
CA THR A 18 -32.51 14.38 -54.17
C THR A 18 -32.55 13.68 -52.80
N TRP A 19 -33.65 13.82 -52.07
CA TRP A 19 -33.82 13.15 -50.77
C TRP A 19 -33.97 11.64 -50.93
N THR A 20 -34.65 11.19 -51.98
CA THR A 20 -34.83 9.76 -52.29
C THR A 20 -33.53 9.10 -52.74
N GLU A 21 -32.75 9.76 -53.60
CA GLU A 21 -31.41 9.30 -53.99
C GLU A 21 -30.45 9.25 -52.79
N SER A 22 -30.49 10.26 -51.92
CA SER A 22 -29.69 10.29 -50.69
C SER A 22 -30.08 9.17 -49.72
N LYS A 23 -31.38 8.89 -49.56
CA LYS A 23 -31.89 7.81 -48.72
C LYS A 23 -31.49 6.44 -49.26
N LYS A 24 -31.62 6.22 -50.58
CA LYS A 24 -31.22 4.99 -51.25
C LYS A 24 -29.71 4.72 -51.10
N GLY A 25 -28.87 5.74 -51.32
CA GLY A 25 -27.42 5.62 -51.12
C GLY A 25 -27.03 5.36 -49.65
N LEU A 26 -27.76 5.91 -48.68
CA LEU A 26 -27.56 5.62 -47.26
C LEU A 26 -27.95 4.18 -46.89
N GLU A 27 -29.03 3.68 -47.48
CA GLU A 27 -29.54 2.32 -47.24
C GLU A 27 -28.60 1.27 -47.86
N GLU A 28 -28.12 1.49 -49.09
CA GLU A 28 -27.07 0.68 -49.72
C GLU A 28 -25.77 0.68 -48.91
N LYS A 29 -25.36 1.84 -48.36
CA LYS A 29 -24.19 1.94 -47.48
C LYS A 29 -24.39 1.17 -46.17
N ARG A 30 -25.59 1.17 -45.59
CA ARG A 30 -25.92 0.41 -44.36
C ARG A 30 -25.91 -1.09 -44.61
N GLU A 31 -26.52 -1.56 -45.69
CA GLU A 31 -26.51 -2.99 -46.04
C GLU A 31 -25.09 -3.47 -46.35
N LYS A 32 -24.28 -2.66 -47.06
CA LYS A 32 -22.86 -2.96 -47.27
C LYS A 32 -22.10 -3.09 -45.96
N ILE A 33 -22.31 -2.19 -44.99
CA ILE A 33 -21.68 -2.27 -43.66
C ILE A 33 -22.15 -3.53 -42.91
N LYS A 34 -23.44 -3.91 -42.97
CA LYS A 34 -23.93 -5.14 -42.34
C LYS A 34 -23.24 -6.39 -42.88
N GLU A 35 -23.03 -6.48 -44.19
CA GLU A 35 -22.28 -7.58 -44.80
C GLU A 35 -20.79 -7.55 -44.43
N GLU A 36 -20.18 -6.36 -44.37
CA GLU A 36 -18.80 -6.15 -43.90
C GLU A 36 -18.62 -6.64 -42.44
N LEU A 37 -19.58 -6.38 -41.56
CA LEU A 37 -19.53 -6.75 -40.13
C LEU A 37 -19.53 -8.26 -39.88
N LYS A 38 -20.09 -9.08 -40.78
CA LYS A 38 -20.02 -10.56 -40.68
C LYS A 38 -18.58 -11.09 -40.68
N LYS A 39 -17.63 -10.30 -41.19
CA LYS A 39 -16.20 -10.64 -41.27
C LYS A 39 -15.39 -10.09 -40.10
N ILE A 40 -15.99 -9.24 -39.27
CA ILE A 40 -15.32 -8.58 -38.15
C ILE A 40 -15.77 -9.22 -36.84
N PRO A 41 -14.86 -9.51 -35.87
CA PRO A 41 -15.28 -9.99 -34.57
C PRO A 41 -16.19 -8.97 -33.87
N GLU A 42 -17.28 -9.43 -33.26
CA GLU A 42 -18.35 -8.60 -32.69
C GLU A 42 -17.84 -7.47 -31.77
N LYS A 43 -16.87 -7.77 -30.93
CA LYS A 43 -16.23 -6.80 -30.01
C LYS A 43 -15.58 -5.59 -30.69
N PHE A 44 -15.37 -5.62 -32.01
CA PHE A 44 -14.82 -4.52 -32.79
C PHE A 44 -15.85 -3.82 -33.68
N HIS A 45 -17.10 -4.29 -33.75
CA HIS A 45 -18.11 -3.78 -34.69
C HIS A 45 -18.30 -2.27 -34.58
N SER A 46 -18.49 -1.76 -33.36
CA SER A 46 -18.73 -0.33 -33.12
C SER A 46 -17.57 0.57 -33.57
N ASN A 47 -16.33 0.13 -33.29
CA ASN A 47 -15.12 0.84 -33.67
C ASN A 47 -14.78 0.69 -35.15
N TYR A 48 -15.03 -0.48 -35.74
CA TYR A 48 -14.94 -0.68 -37.19
C TYR A 48 -15.86 0.29 -37.93
N ILE A 49 -17.14 0.38 -37.52
CA ILE A 49 -18.10 1.32 -38.11
C ILE A 49 -17.57 2.76 -38.02
N LEU A 50 -17.05 3.18 -36.86
CA LEU A 50 -16.49 4.53 -36.70
C LEU A 50 -15.34 4.82 -37.67
N LEU A 51 -14.37 3.89 -37.78
CA LEU A 51 -13.21 4.06 -38.65
C LEU A 51 -13.59 4.00 -40.13
N ARG A 52 -14.56 3.14 -40.46
CA ARG A 52 -15.13 3.01 -41.81
C ARG A 52 -15.86 4.28 -42.23
N GLU A 53 -16.66 4.85 -41.33
CA GLU A 53 -17.38 6.12 -41.55
C GLU A 53 -16.43 7.30 -41.71
N LYS A 54 -15.26 7.27 -41.05
CA LYS A 54 -14.20 8.29 -41.15
C LYS A 54 -13.21 8.04 -42.30
N GLU A 55 -13.44 7.01 -43.11
CA GLU A 55 -12.57 6.62 -44.23
C GLU A 55 -11.11 6.30 -43.82
N ILE A 56 -10.91 5.98 -42.54
CA ILE A 56 -9.60 5.54 -42.01
C ILE A 56 -9.31 4.12 -42.49
N ILE A 57 -10.35 3.29 -42.65
CA ILE A 57 -10.28 1.90 -43.09
C ILE A 57 -11.20 1.69 -44.30
N ARG A 58 -10.71 1.02 -45.34
CA ARG A 58 -11.43 0.88 -46.61
C ARG A 58 -12.25 -0.39 -46.73
N ASN A 59 -11.87 -1.47 -46.04
CA ASN A 59 -12.59 -2.74 -46.12
C ASN A 59 -12.32 -3.63 -44.89
N PRO A 60 -13.11 -4.70 -44.67
CA PRO A 60 -12.95 -5.61 -43.54
C PRO A 60 -11.62 -6.37 -43.50
N SER A 61 -11.06 -6.72 -44.67
CA SER A 61 -9.82 -7.49 -44.75
C SER A 61 -8.64 -6.66 -44.24
N GLU A 62 -8.52 -5.43 -44.73
CA GLU A 62 -7.56 -4.42 -44.25
C GLU A 62 -7.67 -4.22 -42.75
N PHE A 63 -8.90 -4.09 -42.22
CA PHE A 63 -9.11 -3.96 -40.77
C PHE A 63 -8.59 -5.17 -39.99
N THR A 64 -8.93 -6.37 -40.46
CA THR A 64 -8.63 -7.63 -39.76
C THR A 64 -7.14 -7.93 -39.76
N GLU A 65 -6.47 -7.69 -40.89
CA GLU A 65 -5.01 -7.77 -41.03
C GLU A 65 -4.33 -6.74 -40.11
N TRP A 66 -4.80 -5.48 -40.16
CA TRP A 66 -4.22 -4.41 -39.35
C TRP A 66 -4.31 -4.68 -37.84
N ILE A 67 -5.46 -5.13 -37.32
CA ILE A 67 -5.57 -5.47 -35.90
C ILE A 67 -4.85 -6.78 -35.53
N ALA A 68 -4.54 -7.64 -36.49
CA ALA A 68 -3.71 -8.83 -36.25
C ALA A 68 -2.24 -8.45 -36.09
N GLU A 69 -1.75 -7.52 -36.91
CA GLU A 69 -0.37 -7.04 -36.89
C GLU A 69 -0.10 -6.04 -35.75
N LYS A 70 -1.02 -5.10 -35.52
CA LYS A 70 -0.81 -3.97 -34.61
C LYS A 70 -1.48 -4.23 -33.27
N VAL A 71 -0.79 -4.96 -32.39
CA VAL A 71 -1.30 -5.38 -31.06
C VAL A 71 -1.85 -4.21 -30.23
N LYS A 72 -1.19 -3.05 -30.23
CA LYS A 72 -1.65 -1.87 -29.48
C LYS A 72 -2.93 -1.26 -30.06
N VAL A 73 -3.05 -1.22 -31.39
CA VAL A 73 -4.29 -0.81 -32.07
C VAL A 73 -5.41 -1.79 -31.73
N ARG A 74 -5.12 -3.10 -31.72
CA ARG A 74 -6.09 -4.11 -31.29
C ARG A 74 -6.60 -3.87 -29.87
N TRP A 75 -5.71 -3.53 -28.92
CA TRP A 75 -6.11 -3.23 -27.55
C TRP A 75 -6.95 -1.96 -27.46
N LEU A 76 -6.51 -0.88 -28.12
CA LEU A 76 -7.30 0.35 -28.23
C LEU A 76 -8.71 0.06 -28.74
N LEU A 77 -8.84 -0.64 -29.88
CA LEU A 77 -10.13 -0.90 -30.51
C LEU A 77 -10.98 -1.93 -29.76
N LYS A 78 -10.38 -2.79 -28.96
CA LYS A 78 -11.12 -3.79 -28.18
C LYS A 78 -11.72 -3.20 -26.91
N ASP A 79 -10.92 -2.37 -26.22
CA ASP A 79 -11.23 -1.96 -24.85
C ASP A 79 -11.78 -0.52 -24.78
N THR A 80 -11.85 0.21 -25.91
CA THR A 80 -12.33 1.60 -25.97
C THR A 80 -13.76 1.69 -26.52
N PRO A 81 -14.72 2.25 -25.77
CA PRO A 81 -16.05 2.58 -26.30
C PRO A 81 -15.96 3.50 -27.52
N LYS A 82 -16.90 3.36 -28.48
CA LYS A 82 -16.91 4.10 -29.75
C LYS A 82 -16.77 5.61 -29.55
N GLU A 83 -17.47 6.16 -28.58
CA GLU A 83 -17.52 7.59 -28.31
C GLU A 83 -16.19 8.11 -27.76
N ASN A 84 -15.51 7.30 -26.96
CA ASN A 84 -14.19 7.64 -26.42
C ASN A 84 -13.11 7.52 -27.49
N LEU A 85 -13.23 6.53 -28.37
CA LEU A 85 -12.36 6.41 -29.53
C LEU A 85 -12.53 7.64 -30.44
N GLU A 86 -13.77 8.07 -30.69
CA GLU A 86 -14.03 9.29 -31.46
C GLU A 86 -13.42 10.53 -30.80
N PHE A 87 -13.54 10.67 -29.48
CA PHE A 87 -12.88 11.74 -28.71
C PHE A 87 -11.35 11.69 -28.90
N GLY A 88 -10.73 10.52 -28.77
CA GLY A 88 -9.30 10.31 -28.98
C GLY A 88 -8.87 10.69 -30.40
N CYS A 89 -9.59 10.20 -31.41
CA CYS A 89 -9.36 10.51 -32.83
C CYS A 89 -9.41 12.01 -33.09
N LYS A 90 -10.31 12.74 -32.44
CA LYS A 90 -10.41 14.19 -32.56
C LYS A 90 -9.17 14.90 -31.99
N ILE A 91 -8.70 14.51 -30.82
CA ILE A 91 -7.53 15.12 -30.17
C ILE A 91 -6.23 14.82 -30.94
N TYR A 92 -6.11 13.61 -31.48
CA TYR A 92 -4.96 13.18 -32.28
C TYR A 92 -5.08 13.53 -33.77
N GLN A 93 -6.18 14.16 -34.19
CA GLN A 93 -6.46 14.50 -35.58
C GLN A 93 -6.32 13.30 -36.52
N VAL A 94 -6.81 12.13 -36.09
CA VAL A 94 -6.65 10.87 -36.82
C VAL A 94 -7.37 10.92 -38.16
N ARG A 95 -6.60 10.80 -39.25
CA ARG A 95 -7.10 10.71 -40.63
C ARG A 95 -6.66 9.45 -41.33
N THR A 96 -5.58 8.81 -40.87
CA THR A 96 -5.04 7.58 -41.44
C THR A 96 -4.84 6.51 -40.37
N PRO A 97 -4.64 5.23 -40.77
CA PRO A 97 -4.24 4.18 -39.84
C PRO A 97 -3.01 4.55 -39.00
N GLU A 98 -2.00 5.19 -39.60
CA GLU A 98 -0.76 5.60 -38.91
C GLU A 98 -1.02 6.62 -37.81
N ASP A 99 -2.01 7.51 -37.99
CA ASP A 99 -2.38 8.45 -36.92
C ASP A 99 -3.06 7.73 -35.75
N LEU A 100 -3.84 6.67 -36.02
CA LEU A 100 -4.42 5.86 -34.95
C LEU A 100 -3.35 5.03 -34.23
N GLU A 101 -2.32 4.57 -34.94
CA GLU A 101 -1.16 3.91 -34.35
C GLU A 101 -0.46 4.83 -33.34
N LYS A 102 -0.22 6.11 -33.68
CA LYS A 102 0.33 7.12 -32.74
C LYS A 102 -0.54 7.31 -31.50
N LEU A 103 -1.86 7.24 -31.65
CA LEU A 103 -2.78 7.28 -30.50
C LEU A 103 -2.64 6.03 -29.64
N ALA A 104 -2.46 4.86 -30.27
CA ALA A 104 -2.29 3.57 -29.60
C ALA A 104 -0.90 3.40 -28.96
N GLU A 105 0.10 4.21 -29.28
CA GLU A 105 1.45 4.08 -28.68
C GLU A 105 1.46 4.30 -27.16
N ASN A 106 0.54 5.10 -26.64
CA ASN A 106 0.49 5.49 -25.23
C ASN A 106 -0.54 4.66 -24.45
N ASP A 107 -0.07 3.68 -23.67
CA ASP A 107 -0.98 2.78 -22.95
C ASP A 107 -1.75 3.49 -21.82
N GLU A 108 -1.23 4.60 -21.28
CA GLU A 108 -1.98 5.40 -20.30
C GLU A 108 -3.18 6.08 -20.95
N VAL A 109 -3.04 6.55 -22.20
CA VAL A 109 -4.12 7.12 -23.02
C VAL A 109 -5.12 6.03 -23.41
N ILE A 110 -4.67 4.85 -23.85
CA ILE A 110 -5.56 3.71 -24.11
C ILE A 110 -6.38 3.38 -22.86
N TRP A 111 -5.72 3.26 -21.70
CA TRP A 111 -6.40 2.97 -20.45
C TRP A 111 -7.45 4.04 -20.11
N LEU A 112 -7.09 5.32 -20.26
CA LEU A 112 -7.98 6.44 -19.98
C LEU A 112 -9.20 6.40 -20.89
N LEU A 113 -9.02 6.20 -22.20
CA LEU A 113 -10.13 6.10 -23.15
C LEU A 113 -10.99 4.85 -22.92
N GLY A 114 -10.41 3.72 -22.51
CA GLY A 114 -11.15 2.48 -22.27
C GLY A 114 -11.92 2.41 -20.96
N ASN A 115 -11.50 3.16 -19.94
CA ASN A 115 -12.01 2.99 -18.58
C ASN A 115 -12.74 4.21 -18.02
N THR A 116 -12.89 5.28 -18.79
CA THR A 116 -13.51 6.54 -18.32
C THR A 116 -14.85 6.78 -19.00
N PRO A 117 -15.92 7.11 -18.27
CA PRO A 117 -17.16 7.57 -18.89
C PRO A 117 -16.91 8.74 -19.86
N LYS A 118 -17.58 8.73 -21.01
CA LYS A 118 -17.38 9.71 -22.08
C LYS A 118 -17.53 11.14 -21.57
N GLU A 119 -18.57 11.36 -20.76
CA GLU A 119 -18.92 12.67 -20.23
C GLU A 119 -17.84 13.20 -19.30
N ASN A 120 -17.19 12.31 -18.54
CA ASN A 120 -16.06 12.66 -17.67
C ASN A 120 -14.81 13.02 -18.49
N LEU A 121 -14.57 12.36 -19.62
CA LEU A 121 -13.49 12.74 -20.55
C LEU A 121 -13.74 14.10 -21.19
N GLU A 122 -14.96 14.36 -21.65
CA GLU A 122 -15.34 15.66 -22.22
C GLU A 122 -15.24 16.77 -21.17
N PHE A 123 -15.64 16.49 -19.95
CA PHE A 123 -15.49 17.39 -18.82
C PHE A 123 -14.01 17.69 -18.54
N ALA A 124 -13.18 16.66 -18.38
CA ALA A 124 -11.75 16.81 -18.15
C ALA A 124 -11.07 17.58 -19.30
N SER A 125 -11.47 17.32 -20.55
CA SER A 125 -10.97 18.05 -21.72
C SER A 125 -11.25 19.55 -21.64
N LYS A 126 -12.47 19.93 -21.24
CA LYS A 126 -12.85 21.34 -21.05
C LYS A 126 -12.05 21.98 -19.90
N VAL A 127 -12.02 21.32 -18.76
CA VAL A 127 -11.30 21.79 -17.56
C VAL A 127 -9.82 22.01 -17.86
N TYR A 128 -9.15 20.98 -18.35
CA TYR A 128 -7.71 20.98 -18.60
C TYR A 128 -7.33 21.67 -19.92
N GLN A 129 -8.31 22.12 -20.70
CA GLN A 129 -8.14 22.71 -22.03
C GLN A 129 -7.34 21.78 -22.97
N ILE A 130 -7.67 20.49 -22.94
CA ILE A 130 -6.98 19.47 -23.72
C ILE A 130 -7.41 19.60 -25.18
N LYS A 131 -6.52 20.18 -25.99
CA LYS A 131 -6.67 20.32 -27.45
C LYS A 131 -5.62 19.56 -28.26
N THR A 132 -4.63 18.97 -27.57
CA THR A 132 -3.46 18.35 -28.19
C THR A 132 -3.20 16.95 -27.61
N PRO A 133 -2.50 16.08 -28.36
CA PRO A 133 -2.03 14.79 -27.86
C PRO A 133 -1.26 14.90 -26.54
N GLU A 134 -0.38 15.90 -26.40
CA GLU A 134 0.43 16.08 -25.19
C GLU A 134 -0.42 16.44 -23.97
N GLY A 135 -1.47 17.24 -24.16
CA GLY A 135 -2.44 17.52 -23.10
C GLY A 135 -3.13 16.24 -22.61
N LEU A 136 -3.53 15.35 -23.52
CA LEU A 136 -4.17 14.08 -23.17
C LEU A 136 -3.18 13.12 -22.49
N LYS A 137 -1.93 13.05 -22.98
CA LYS A 137 -0.85 12.28 -22.37
C LYS A 137 -0.56 12.74 -20.93
N LYS A 138 -0.51 14.06 -20.69
CA LYS A 138 -0.29 14.62 -19.35
C LYS A 138 -1.43 14.26 -18.39
N LEU A 139 -2.67 14.34 -18.85
CA LEU A 139 -3.84 13.91 -18.06
C LEU A 139 -3.75 12.41 -17.74
N ALA A 140 -3.44 11.59 -18.74
CA ALA A 140 -3.36 10.13 -18.61
C ALA A 140 -2.21 9.65 -17.72
N LYS A 141 -1.09 10.38 -17.64
CA LYS A 141 0.04 10.04 -16.76
C LYS A 141 -0.30 10.17 -15.27
N ASN A 142 -1.31 10.96 -14.91
CA ASN A 142 -1.70 11.16 -13.51
C ASN A 142 -2.66 10.03 -13.06
N GLY A 143 -2.16 9.14 -12.20
CA GLY A 143 -2.91 7.95 -11.76
C GLY A 143 -4.16 8.30 -10.96
N GLU A 144 -4.05 9.32 -10.10
CA GLU A 144 -5.12 9.81 -9.24
C GLU A 144 -6.22 10.47 -10.05
N VAL A 145 -5.85 11.31 -11.03
CA VAL A 145 -6.79 11.94 -11.95
C VAL A 145 -7.57 10.88 -12.73
N ARG A 146 -6.87 9.88 -13.26
CA ARG A 146 -7.49 8.76 -13.98
C ARG A 146 -8.46 7.97 -13.11
N TRP A 147 -8.06 7.68 -11.87
CA TRP A 147 -8.91 6.94 -10.93
C TRP A 147 -10.17 7.73 -10.57
N LEU A 148 -10.03 9.03 -10.32
CA LEU A 148 -11.15 9.92 -10.02
C LEU A 148 -12.11 10.03 -11.20
N LEU A 149 -11.60 10.29 -12.42
CA LEU A 149 -12.42 10.38 -13.63
C LEU A 149 -13.17 9.08 -13.94
N ARG A 150 -12.61 7.92 -13.57
CA ARG A 150 -13.27 6.62 -13.76
C ARG A 150 -14.41 6.38 -12.77
N LYS A 151 -14.28 6.87 -11.54
CA LYS A 151 -15.14 6.46 -10.42
C LYS A 151 -16.14 7.52 -9.98
N ALA A 152 -15.80 8.79 -10.11
CA ALA A 152 -16.67 9.88 -9.67
C ALA A 152 -17.84 10.10 -10.64
N PRO A 153 -19.05 10.38 -10.13
CA PRO A 153 -20.17 10.83 -10.94
C PRO A 153 -19.83 12.17 -11.63
N LEU A 154 -20.39 12.37 -12.82
CA LEU A 154 -20.13 13.58 -13.63
C LEU A 154 -20.65 14.83 -12.93
N GLU A 155 -21.82 14.72 -12.30
CA GLU A 155 -22.52 15.79 -11.61
C GLU A 155 -21.65 16.33 -10.48
N GLY A 156 -21.08 15.46 -9.64
CA GLY A 156 -20.11 15.83 -8.61
C GLY A 156 -18.85 16.46 -9.13
N LEU A 157 -18.28 15.93 -10.22
CA LEU A 157 -17.11 16.54 -10.84
C LEU A 157 -17.41 17.96 -11.32
N LYS A 158 -18.53 18.16 -12.03
CA LYS A 158 -18.97 19.49 -12.49
C LYS A 158 -19.19 20.42 -11.32
N PHE A 159 -19.96 19.99 -10.33
CA PHE A 159 -20.24 20.78 -9.15
C PHE A 159 -18.96 21.20 -8.42
N ALA A 160 -18.05 20.26 -8.20
CA ALA A 160 -16.82 20.53 -7.50
C ALA A 160 -15.94 21.54 -8.26
N PHE A 161 -15.91 21.51 -9.59
CA PHE A 161 -15.18 22.50 -10.39
C PHE A 161 -15.87 23.86 -10.48
N GLU A 162 -17.17 23.88 -10.74
CA GLU A 162 -17.96 25.13 -10.80
C GLU A 162 -17.84 25.92 -9.50
N ASN A 163 -17.75 25.19 -8.39
CA ASN A 163 -17.56 25.76 -7.06
C ASN A 163 -16.09 25.81 -6.62
N LYS A 164 -15.12 25.60 -7.51
CA LYS A 164 -13.67 25.69 -7.21
C LYS A 164 -13.21 24.83 -6.02
N LEU A 165 -13.95 23.78 -5.66
CA LEU A 165 -13.55 22.75 -4.69
C LEU A 165 -12.48 21.85 -5.30
N LEU A 166 -12.67 21.49 -6.57
CA LEU A 166 -11.65 20.91 -7.42
C LEU A 166 -11.06 21.97 -8.34
N THR A 167 -9.76 21.94 -8.45
CA THR A 167 -8.92 22.74 -9.33
C THR A 167 -7.92 21.83 -10.02
N LYS A 168 -7.25 22.32 -11.06
CA LYS A 168 -6.21 21.53 -11.75
C LYS A 168 -5.09 21.08 -10.80
N THR A 169 -4.79 21.85 -9.77
CA THR A 169 -3.69 21.60 -8.84
C THR A 169 -4.07 20.61 -7.76
N ASN A 170 -5.32 20.63 -7.28
CA ASN A 170 -5.74 19.78 -6.16
C ASN A 170 -6.49 18.50 -6.59
N PHE A 171 -6.91 18.38 -7.85
CA PHE A 171 -7.61 17.20 -8.40
C PHE A 171 -7.01 15.84 -8.00
N PRO A 172 -5.68 15.64 -8.00
CA PRO A 172 -5.09 14.34 -7.66
C PRO A 172 -5.28 13.91 -6.21
N TYR A 173 -5.68 14.82 -5.32
CA TYR A 173 -5.72 14.54 -3.89
C TYR A 173 -7.12 14.21 -3.36
N PHE A 174 -8.14 14.25 -4.22
CA PHE A 174 -9.51 13.94 -3.82
C PHE A 174 -9.90 12.51 -4.17
N SER A 175 -10.73 11.93 -3.31
CA SER A 175 -11.32 10.62 -3.51
C SER A 175 -12.66 10.71 -4.27
N PRO A 176 -13.04 9.66 -5.02
CA PRO A 176 -14.38 9.48 -5.57
C PRO A 176 -15.45 9.54 -4.50
N GLU A 177 -15.20 8.98 -3.32
CA GLU A 177 -16.14 8.97 -2.19
C GLU A 177 -16.46 10.40 -1.74
N PHE A 178 -15.45 11.27 -1.68
CA PHE A 178 -15.65 12.70 -1.44
C PHE A 178 -16.53 13.33 -2.51
N VAL A 179 -16.20 13.12 -3.79
CA VAL A 179 -16.93 13.72 -4.91
C VAL A 179 -18.36 13.21 -4.99
N GLU A 180 -18.60 11.92 -4.85
CA GLU A 180 -19.93 11.31 -4.82
C GLU A 180 -20.76 11.85 -3.65
N SER A 181 -20.12 12.12 -2.52
CA SER A 181 -20.80 12.69 -1.36
C SER A 181 -21.18 14.16 -1.57
N LEU A 182 -20.51 14.89 -2.45
CA LEU A 182 -20.95 16.23 -2.82
C LEU A 182 -22.36 16.17 -3.44
N ASP A 183 -22.64 15.15 -4.24
CA ASP A 183 -23.92 14.99 -4.94
C ASP A 183 -25.05 14.64 -3.98
N LYS A 184 -24.74 13.83 -2.97
CA LYS A 184 -25.72 13.40 -1.96
C LYS A 184 -26.03 14.51 -0.97
N PHE A 185 -25.03 15.31 -0.63
CA PHE A 185 -25.13 16.26 0.48
C PHE A 185 -25.49 17.67 0.05
N PHE A 186 -25.11 18.07 -1.18
CA PHE A 186 -25.48 19.36 -1.72
C PHE A 186 -26.67 19.19 -2.65
N ASP A 187 -27.81 19.78 -2.28
CA ASP A 187 -28.89 19.99 -3.24
C ASP A 187 -28.35 20.90 -4.35
N PHE A 188 -28.05 20.29 -5.50
CA PHE A 188 -27.49 20.98 -6.66
C PHE A 188 -28.38 22.09 -7.19
N GLN A 189 -29.70 22.03 -6.93
CA GLN A 189 -30.63 23.09 -7.32
C GLN A 189 -30.59 24.25 -6.33
N LYS A 190 -30.49 23.96 -5.03
CA LYS A 190 -30.46 25.01 -4.00
C LYS A 190 -29.08 25.61 -3.76
N LYS A 191 -28.00 24.96 -4.24
CA LYS A 191 -26.59 25.38 -4.09
C LYS A 191 -26.35 26.01 -2.72
N GLU A 192 -26.21 25.18 -1.69
CA GLU A 192 -26.04 25.65 -0.32
C GLU A 192 -24.71 26.42 -0.14
N LYS A 193 -24.76 27.71 -0.47
CA LYS A 193 -23.60 28.59 -0.64
C LYS A 193 -22.70 28.58 0.58
N GLU A 194 -23.28 28.57 1.78
CA GLU A 194 -22.54 28.53 3.04
C GLU A 194 -21.69 27.25 3.19
N LYS A 195 -22.28 26.08 2.93
CA LYS A 195 -21.58 24.78 2.96
C LYS A 195 -20.46 24.73 1.93
N ILE A 196 -20.70 25.29 0.74
CA ILE A 196 -19.72 25.36 -0.35
C ILE A 196 -18.55 26.28 0.04
N ASP A 197 -18.86 27.48 0.54
CA ASP A 197 -17.85 28.45 0.94
C ASP A 197 -17.04 27.97 2.15
N PHE A 198 -17.66 27.21 3.05
CA PHE A 198 -16.97 26.46 4.09
C PHE A 198 -15.95 25.48 3.50
N LEU A 199 -16.36 24.59 2.58
CA LEU A 199 -15.45 23.61 1.98
C LEU A 199 -14.31 24.27 1.19
N LYS A 200 -14.59 25.35 0.45
CA LYS A 200 -13.54 26.15 -0.22
C LYS A 200 -12.52 26.67 0.79
N THR A 201 -12.99 27.22 1.91
CA THR A 201 -12.12 27.74 2.98
C THR A 201 -11.21 26.61 3.49
N LEU A 202 -11.81 25.45 3.76
CA LEU A 202 -11.13 24.28 4.31
C LEU A 202 -10.06 23.74 3.35
N ILE A 203 -10.39 23.58 2.06
CA ILE A 203 -9.46 23.10 1.02
C ILE A 203 -8.34 24.12 0.75
N HIS A 204 -8.61 25.42 0.91
CA HIS A 204 -7.61 26.46 0.69
C HIS A 204 -6.60 26.55 1.86
N GLN A 205 -7.08 26.40 3.09
CA GLN A 205 -6.24 26.55 4.29
C GLN A 205 -5.54 25.25 4.72
N TYR A 206 -6.12 24.09 4.40
CA TYR A 206 -5.58 22.79 4.80
C TYR A 206 -5.36 21.87 3.62
N SER A 207 -4.60 20.79 3.86
CA SER A 207 -4.39 19.78 2.84
C SER A 207 -5.73 19.20 2.36
N PRO A 208 -5.86 18.84 1.06
CA PRO A 208 -7.08 18.24 0.53
C PRO A 208 -7.54 16.99 1.31
N ARG A 209 -6.59 16.24 1.90
CA ARG A 209 -6.89 15.09 2.75
C ARG A 209 -7.58 15.50 4.05
N VAL A 210 -7.07 16.50 4.76
CA VAL A 210 -7.74 17.03 5.96
C VAL A 210 -9.13 17.56 5.60
N ALA A 211 -9.26 18.25 4.48
CA ALA A 211 -10.56 18.73 4.02
C ALA A 211 -11.54 17.58 3.72
N GLN A 212 -11.04 16.50 3.12
CA GLN A 212 -11.80 15.28 2.88
C GLN A 212 -12.24 14.64 4.19
N ASP A 213 -11.32 14.43 5.13
CA ASP A 213 -11.60 13.74 6.41
C ASP A 213 -12.65 14.53 7.22
N VAL A 214 -12.51 15.86 7.29
CA VAL A 214 -13.49 16.76 7.90
C VAL A 214 -14.86 16.64 7.23
N PHE A 215 -14.91 16.59 5.90
CA PHE A 215 -16.18 16.51 5.19
C PHE A 215 -16.83 15.13 5.36
N LEU A 216 -16.09 14.06 5.06
CA LEU A 216 -16.59 12.69 5.04
C LEU A 216 -16.93 12.18 6.44
N GLU A 217 -16.01 12.35 7.39
CA GLU A 217 -16.19 11.78 8.73
C GLU A 217 -16.81 12.79 9.71
N GLY A 218 -16.63 14.08 9.45
CA GLY A 218 -17.19 15.13 10.29
C GLY A 218 -18.60 15.51 9.88
N ILE A 219 -18.73 16.12 8.70
CA ILE A 219 -19.97 16.77 8.26
C ILE A 219 -21.03 15.74 7.83
N LEU A 220 -20.67 14.75 6.99
CA LEU A 220 -21.65 13.79 6.48
C LEU A 220 -22.20 12.86 7.56
N GLU A 221 -21.39 12.50 8.54
CA GLU A 221 -21.83 11.69 9.68
C GLU A 221 -22.52 12.52 10.78
N GLU A 222 -22.83 13.79 10.48
CA GLU A 222 -23.45 14.76 11.39
C GLU A 222 -22.69 14.93 12.71
N LYS A 223 -21.39 14.61 12.69
CA LYS A 223 -20.48 14.77 13.84
C LYS A 223 -19.97 16.21 13.96
N VAL A 224 -20.12 17.01 12.90
CA VAL A 224 -19.67 18.40 12.80
C VAL A 224 -20.79 19.27 12.20
N SER A 225 -21.34 20.18 13.01
CA SER A 225 -22.22 21.23 12.51
C SER A 225 -21.42 22.34 11.84
N LEU A 226 -21.92 22.84 10.71
CA LEU A 226 -21.33 23.98 10.00
C LEU A 226 -21.48 25.31 10.75
N GLU A 227 -22.47 25.40 11.64
CA GLU A 227 -22.67 26.56 12.52
C GLU A 227 -21.42 26.81 13.39
N ASN A 228 -20.66 25.76 13.68
CA ASN A 228 -19.44 25.79 14.49
C ASN A 228 -18.17 25.98 13.63
N LYS A 229 -18.28 26.57 12.44
CA LYS A 229 -17.15 26.81 11.52
C LYS A 229 -15.92 27.38 12.24
N LYS A 230 -16.08 28.48 12.99
CA LYS A 230 -14.97 29.15 13.68
C LYS A 230 -14.24 28.20 14.64
N GLU A 231 -14.99 27.39 15.37
CA GLU A 231 -14.44 26.43 16.33
C GLU A 231 -13.65 25.32 15.64
N LEU A 232 -14.12 24.82 14.50
CA LEU A 232 -13.41 23.83 13.70
C LEU A 232 -12.10 24.37 13.14
N PHE A 233 -12.11 25.59 12.59
CA PHE A 233 -10.88 26.20 12.07
C PHE A 233 -9.86 26.43 13.20
N SER A 234 -10.29 26.94 14.36
CA SER A 234 -9.44 27.04 15.55
C SER A 234 -8.89 25.68 15.98
N PHE A 235 -9.74 24.65 16.05
CA PHE A 235 -9.32 23.29 16.35
C PHE A 235 -8.27 22.78 15.36
N LEU A 236 -8.50 22.92 14.05
CA LEU A 236 -7.59 22.42 13.01
C LEU A 236 -6.25 23.16 12.98
N GLU A 237 -6.27 24.48 13.18
CA GLU A 237 -5.06 25.30 13.30
C GLU A 237 -4.21 24.85 14.50
N GLU A 238 -4.87 24.60 15.62
CA GLU A 238 -4.18 24.19 16.84
C GLU A 238 -3.72 22.73 16.80
N MET A 239 -4.54 21.80 16.29
CA MET A 239 -4.24 20.36 16.26
C MET A 239 -3.38 19.93 15.08
N LYS A 240 -3.32 20.74 14.02
CA LYS A 240 -2.62 20.48 12.76
C LYS A 240 -3.01 19.17 12.09
N GLY A 241 -4.25 18.74 12.30
CA GLY A 241 -4.84 17.52 11.77
C GLY A 241 -6.29 17.39 12.22
N PHE A 242 -7.02 16.46 11.62
CA PHE A 242 -8.41 16.20 11.97
C PHE A 242 -8.59 14.82 12.60
N SER A 243 -9.36 14.79 13.69
CA SER A 243 -9.96 13.58 14.24
C SER A 243 -11.38 13.94 14.65
N PRO A 244 -12.42 13.27 14.09
CA PRO A 244 -13.80 13.52 14.47
C PRO A 244 -14.03 13.34 15.96
N LEU A 245 -13.32 12.40 16.60
CA LEU A 245 -13.44 12.16 18.03
C LEU A 245 -12.93 13.35 18.85
N PHE A 246 -11.71 13.82 18.58
CA PHE A 246 -11.16 14.96 19.31
C PHE A 246 -11.98 16.22 19.07
N PHE A 247 -12.45 16.42 17.84
CA PHE A 247 -13.26 17.58 17.52
C PHE A 247 -14.62 17.55 18.23
N LYS A 248 -15.34 16.41 18.22
CA LYS A 248 -16.60 16.25 18.95
C LYS A 248 -16.42 16.55 20.45
N LYS A 249 -15.34 16.05 21.05
CA LYS A 249 -15.05 16.31 22.46
C LYS A 249 -14.69 17.78 22.70
N TYR A 250 -13.84 18.36 21.86
CA TYR A 250 -13.50 19.78 21.89
C TYR A 250 -14.75 20.67 21.84
N GLN A 251 -15.71 20.38 20.96
CA GLN A 251 -16.97 21.13 20.87
C GLN A 251 -17.81 21.04 22.14
N SER A 252 -17.88 19.85 22.76
CA SER A 252 -18.67 19.63 23.97
C SER A 252 -18.12 20.32 25.22
N LEU A 253 -16.89 20.83 25.17
CA LEU A 253 -16.25 21.51 26.30
C LEU A 253 -16.57 23.02 26.30
N PRO A 254 -16.71 23.64 27.49
CA PRO A 254 -16.76 25.09 27.62
C PRO A 254 -15.56 25.77 26.96
N GLU A 255 -15.75 26.96 26.38
CA GLU A 255 -14.69 27.68 25.65
C GLU A 255 -13.38 27.82 26.43
N LYS A 256 -13.47 28.08 27.74
CA LYS A 256 -12.31 28.21 28.64
C LYS A 256 -11.53 26.89 28.83
N GLU A 257 -12.16 25.74 28.62
CA GLU A 257 -11.54 24.41 28.78
C GLU A 257 -10.97 23.86 27.47
N ARG A 258 -11.41 24.38 26.32
CA ARG A 258 -11.00 23.93 24.98
C ARG A 258 -9.50 24.05 24.76
N LYS A 259 -8.90 25.18 25.14
CA LYS A 259 -7.44 25.38 25.06
C LYS A 259 -6.70 24.36 25.92
N ASN A 260 -7.14 24.17 27.17
CA ASN A 260 -6.55 23.19 28.08
C ASN A 260 -6.67 21.77 27.52
N TYR A 261 -7.79 21.46 26.85
CA TYR A 261 -7.98 20.19 26.18
C TYR A 261 -6.98 19.97 25.04
N LEU A 262 -6.79 20.96 24.17
CA LEU A 262 -5.82 20.87 23.08
C LEU A 262 -4.37 20.79 23.58
N GLU A 263 -4.03 21.56 24.61
CA GLU A 263 -2.73 21.46 25.28
C GLU A 263 -2.53 20.08 25.91
N LYS A 264 -3.57 19.51 26.53
CA LYS A 264 -3.54 18.14 27.05
C LYS A 264 -3.28 17.13 25.93
N ILE A 265 -3.98 17.22 24.80
CA ILE A 265 -3.76 16.31 23.66
C ILE A 265 -2.34 16.48 23.09
N LYS A 266 -1.86 17.72 22.91
CA LYS A 266 -0.48 18.01 22.47
C LYS A 266 0.57 17.47 23.44
N SER A 267 0.34 17.59 24.75
CA SER A 267 1.21 17.02 25.78
C SER A 267 1.23 15.51 25.70
N LEU A 268 0.05 14.87 25.61
CA LEU A 268 -0.06 13.42 25.45
C LEU A 268 0.68 12.93 24.21
N LYS A 269 0.53 13.61 23.06
CA LYS A 269 1.28 13.29 21.82
C LYS A 269 2.78 13.24 22.06
N LYS A 270 3.34 14.24 22.78
CA LYS A 270 4.79 14.30 23.07
C LYS A 270 5.24 13.18 24.01
N ASP A 271 4.39 12.77 24.94
CA ASP A 271 4.74 11.74 25.93
C ASP A 271 4.59 10.30 25.40
N PHE A 272 3.88 10.09 24.28
CA PHE A 272 3.61 8.75 23.72
C PHE A 272 4.88 7.98 23.37
N PHE A 273 5.89 8.65 22.83
CA PHE A 273 7.14 7.99 22.44
C PHE A 273 8.12 7.84 23.60
N LYS A 274 8.00 8.70 24.61
CA LYS A 274 8.87 8.76 25.79
C LYS A 274 8.59 7.60 26.74
N ASN A 275 9.58 7.19 27.53
CA ASN A 275 9.35 6.22 28.61
C ASN A 275 8.65 6.84 29.83
N LYS A 276 7.46 7.41 29.62
CA LYS A 276 6.61 7.98 30.66
C LYS A 276 5.33 7.17 30.83
N PRO A 277 4.88 6.96 32.08
CA PRO A 277 3.67 6.20 32.32
C PRO A 277 2.46 6.93 31.74
N ILE A 278 1.66 6.23 30.94
CA ILE A 278 0.43 6.78 30.37
C ILE A 278 -0.77 6.17 31.10
N LYS A 279 -1.40 6.97 31.97
CA LYS A 279 -2.57 6.51 32.75
C LYS A 279 -3.79 6.37 31.84
N ILE A 280 -4.23 5.14 31.62
CA ILE A 280 -5.50 4.84 30.95
C ILE A 280 -6.61 4.89 32.00
N THR A 281 -7.59 5.75 31.78
CA THR A 281 -8.84 5.82 32.54
C THR A 281 -10.01 5.59 31.60
N LYS A 282 -11.21 5.37 32.15
CA LYS A 282 -12.41 5.18 31.32
C LYS A 282 -12.68 6.42 30.44
N GLU A 283 -12.35 7.60 30.92
CA GLU A 283 -12.64 8.91 30.32
C GLU A 283 -11.68 9.28 29.18
N ASN A 284 -10.45 8.76 29.18
CA ASN A 284 -9.42 9.08 28.17
C ASN A 284 -9.06 7.91 27.25
N LYS A 285 -9.61 6.71 27.50
CA LYS A 285 -9.27 5.50 26.75
C LYS A 285 -9.46 5.67 25.24
N GLU A 286 -10.59 6.25 24.83
CA GLU A 286 -10.90 6.47 23.41
C GLU A 286 -9.93 7.44 22.76
N GLU A 287 -9.53 8.49 23.48
CA GLU A 287 -8.60 9.49 22.99
C GLU A 287 -7.21 8.91 22.78
N ILE A 288 -6.77 8.11 23.75
CA ILE A 288 -5.48 7.42 23.67
C ILE A 288 -5.50 6.40 22.52
N GLY A 289 -6.61 5.68 22.35
CA GLY A 289 -6.79 4.76 21.22
C GLY A 289 -6.69 5.46 19.87
N GLU A 290 -7.33 6.63 19.74
CA GLU A 290 -7.27 7.47 18.54
C GLU A 290 -5.85 8.00 18.28
N LEU A 291 -5.15 8.51 19.29
CA LEU A 291 -3.76 8.95 19.16
C LEU A 291 -2.85 7.79 18.72
N ILE A 292 -3.01 6.59 19.30
CA ILE A 292 -2.23 5.40 18.89
C ILE A 292 -2.50 5.09 17.43
N TYR A 293 -3.77 5.09 17.01
CA TYR A 293 -4.12 4.82 15.62
C TYR A 293 -3.46 5.81 14.65
N LEU A 294 -3.48 7.11 14.97
CA LEU A 294 -2.91 8.16 14.12
C LEU A 294 -1.37 8.15 14.05
N PHE A 295 -0.70 7.97 15.19
CA PHE A 295 0.75 8.15 15.32
C PHE A 295 1.56 6.86 15.21
N TYR A 296 0.99 5.74 15.63
CA TYR A 296 1.62 4.43 15.48
C TYR A 296 1.18 3.75 14.18
N ARG A 297 -0.01 4.01 13.64
CA ARG A 297 -0.52 3.38 12.41
C ARG A 297 -0.32 1.86 12.42
N PRO A 298 -0.83 1.16 13.46
CA PRO A 298 -0.56 -0.25 13.63
C PRO A 298 -1.17 -1.06 12.48
N ILE A 299 -0.34 -1.90 11.86
CA ILE A 299 -0.77 -2.78 10.77
C ILE A 299 -1.59 -3.93 11.38
N GLU A 300 -2.71 -4.31 10.74
CA GLU A 300 -3.63 -5.37 11.19
C GLU A 300 -4.23 -5.16 12.60
N MET A 301 -4.32 -3.90 13.03
CA MET A 301 -5.07 -3.55 14.23
C MET A 301 -6.06 -2.45 13.88
N SER A 302 -7.33 -2.82 13.84
CA SER A 302 -8.40 -1.83 13.78
C SER A 302 -8.38 -0.97 15.04
N ARG A 303 -9.07 0.18 14.99
CA ARG A 303 -9.27 1.00 16.19
C ARG A 303 -9.95 0.20 17.31
N GLN A 304 -10.88 -0.69 16.98
CA GLN A 304 -11.54 -1.58 17.94
C GLN A 304 -10.55 -2.55 18.59
N ASP A 305 -9.61 -3.10 17.81
CA ASP A 305 -8.54 -3.94 18.35
C ASP A 305 -7.72 -3.16 19.37
N ILE A 306 -7.24 -1.95 19.01
CA ILE A 306 -6.48 -1.07 19.91
C ILE A 306 -7.24 -0.85 21.23
N MET A 307 -8.53 -0.52 21.15
CA MET A 307 -9.39 -0.31 22.31
C MET A 307 -9.54 -1.56 23.18
N SER A 308 -9.55 -2.76 22.60
CA SER A 308 -9.57 -4.02 23.34
C SER A 308 -8.25 -4.27 24.10
N TYR A 309 -7.12 -3.84 23.53
CA TYR A 309 -5.79 -4.01 24.12
C TYR A 309 -5.49 -2.97 25.21
N LEU A 310 -5.96 -1.73 25.10
CA LEU A 310 -5.69 -0.66 26.06
C LEU A 310 -6.08 -0.98 27.51
N GLY A 311 -7.04 -1.90 27.73
CA GLY A 311 -7.41 -2.36 29.08
C GLY A 311 -6.59 -3.54 29.61
N ARG A 312 -5.72 -4.13 28.78
CA ARG A 312 -5.00 -5.39 29.06
C ARG A 312 -3.49 -5.23 29.05
N VAL A 313 -2.98 -4.27 28.27
CA VAL A 313 -1.56 -3.96 28.18
C VAL A 313 -1.16 -3.14 29.42
N PRO A 314 -0.28 -3.65 30.29
CA PRO A 314 0.16 -2.89 31.45
C PRO A 314 1.19 -1.84 31.04
N ASP A 315 1.23 -0.72 31.77
CA ASP A 315 2.36 0.19 31.72
C ASP A 315 3.56 -0.46 32.44
N ARG A 316 4.72 -0.49 31.78
CA ARG A 316 5.93 -1.15 32.28
C ARG A 316 7.13 -0.19 32.27
N THR A 317 6.89 1.12 32.26
CA THR A 317 7.95 2.15 32.24
C THR A 317 8.92 2.02 33.41
N ALA A 318 8.43 1.57 34.57
CA ALA A 318 9.23 1.30 35.77
C ALA A 318 10.28 0.19 35.58
N ASP A 319 10.12 -0.71 34.60
CA ASP A 319 11.14 -1.72 34.31
C ASP A 319 12.44 -1.10 33.75
N LEU A 320 12.37 0.13 33.23
CA LEU A 320 13.51 0.88 32.69
C LEU A 320 14.05 1.94 33.67
N LYS A 321 13.55 2.01 34.91
CA LYS A 321 13.90 3.09 35.87
C LYS A 321 15.39 3.13 36.27
N ASP A 322 16.07 1.97 36.20
CA ASP A 322 17.47 1.83 36.59
C ASP A 322 18.43 2.15 35.43
N TYR A 323 17.89 2.63 34.30
CA TYR A 323 18.63 2.98 33.10
C TYR A 323 18.49 4.46 32.76
N SER A 324 19.59 5.09 32.33
CA SER A 324 19.65 6.47 31.87
C SER A 324 19.59 6.53 30.35
N PHE A 325 18.75 7.40 29.81
CA PHE A 325 18.65 7.71 28.38
C PHE A 325 17.97 9.07 28.20
N PRO A 326 18.21 9.78 27.08
CA PRO A 326 17.58 11.06 26.82
C PRO A 326 16.05 10.95 26.76
N GLU A 327 15.35 11.83 27.48
CA GLU A 327 13.88 11.86 27.46
C GLU A 327 13.33 12.16 26.05
N GLU A 328 14.02 13.02 25.31
CA GLU A 328 13.67 13.38 23.93
C GLU A 328 14.12 12.35 22.89
N GLY A 329 14.62 11.19 23.33
CA GLY A 329 15.17 10.15 22.45
C GLY A 329 16.56 10.49 21.92
N TYR A 330 17.24 9.51 21.34
CA TYR A 330 18.51 9.73 20.66
C TYR A 330 18.25 10.24 19.25
N GLU A 331 18.82 11.40 18.90
CA GLU A 331 18.76 11.91 17.52
C GLU A 331 19.57 11.00 16.58
N ILE A 332 18.96 10.66 15.45
CA ILE A 332 19.58 9.89 14.38
C ILE A 332 19.46 10.73 13.11
N LYS A 333 20.60 11.01 12.49
CA LYS A 333 20.67 11.65 11.18
C LYS A 333 21.11 10.61 10.18
N ILE A 334 20.27 10.34 9.19
CA ILE A 334 20.59 9.37 8.15
C ILE A 334 20.74 10.07 6.80
N SER A 335 21.60 9.50 5.97
CA SER A 335 21.59 9.84 4.55
C SER A 335 20.17 9.58 4.02
N PRO A 336 19.60 10.52 3.23
CA PRO A 336 18.31 10.32 2.59
C PRO A 336 18.35 9.07 1.71
N SER A 337 17.19 8.49 1.36
CA SER A 337 17.15 7.37 0.42
C SER A 337 18.00 7.64 -0.80
N LEU A 338 18.81 6.65 -1.16
CA LEU A 338 19.41 6.59 -2.49
C LEU A 338 18.24 6.64 -3.49
N GLU A 339 18.24 7.67 -4.34
CA GLU A 339 17.31 7.69 -5.47
C GLU A 339 17.58 6.46 -6.31
N MET A 340 16.58 5.60 -6.45
CA MET A 340 16.72 4.39 -7.23
C MET A 340 16.53 4.77 -8.69
N LYS A 341 17.61 4.70 -9.46
CA LYS A 341 17.57 4.88 -10.91
C LYS A 341 17.66 3.53 -11.60
N LEU A 342 17.25 3.49 -12.86
CA LEU A 342 17.54 2.34 -13.70
C LEU A 342 19.02 2.33 -14.05
N LYS A 343 19.62 1.15 -14.00
CA LYS A 343 20.95 0.91 -14.54
C LYS A 343 20.98 1.32 -16.00
N GLU A 344 22.10 1.87 -16.42
CA GLU A 344 22.30 2.28 -17.81
C GLU A 344 21.97 1.13 -18.79
N GLY A 345 21.21 1.45 -19.83
CA GLY A 345 20.75 0.49 -20.84
C GLY A 345 19.74 -0.55 -20.35
N LYS A 346 19.23 -0.47 -19.11
CA LYS A 346 18.15 -1.33 -18.63
C LYS A 346 16.79 -0.64 -18.74
N GLU A 347 15.85 -1.35 -19.36
CA GLU A 347 14.46 -0.93 -19.45
C GLU A 347 13.55 -1.82 -18.60
N LEU A 348 12.51 -1.22 -18.04
CA LEU A 348 11.48 -1.92 -17.29
C LEU A 348 10.52 -2.65 -18.22
N SER A 349 10.16 -3.89 -17.87
CA SER A 349 9.17 -4.63 -18.64
C SER A 349 7.78 -4.19 -18.23
N LYS A 350 7.14 -3.37 -19.07
CA LYS A 350 5.76 -2.92 -18.85
C LYS A 350 4.80 -4.08 -18.65
N GLU A 351 4.92 -5.12 -19.49
CA GLU A 351 4.12 -6.34 -19.39
C GLU A 351 4.22 -7.00 -18.01
N ARG A 352 5.43 -7.15 -17.45
CA ARG A 352 5.60 -7.75 -16.13
C ARG A 352 5.05 -6.88 -15.02
N ILE A 353 5.26 -5.56 -15.09
CA ILE A 353 4.72 -4.62 -14.10
C ILE A 353 3.19 -4.65 -14.13
N ASP A 354 2.60 -4.67 -15.33
CA ASP A 354 1.16 -4.72 -15.54
C ASP A 354 0.57 -6.04 -15.08
N PHE A 355 1.27 -7.15 -15.33
CA PHE A 355 0.92 -8.47 -14.80
C PHE A 355 0.88 -8.49 -13.26
N ILE A 356 1.93 -7.98 -12.61
CA ILE A 356 2.01 -7.90 -11.15
C ILE A 356 0.87 -7.02 -10.60
N PHE A 357 0.65 -5.86 -11.22
CA PHE A 357 -0.43 -4.96 -10.84
C PHE A 357 -1.83 -5.55 -11.02
N GLN A 358 -2.08 -6.23 -12.13
CA GLN A 358 -3.37 -6.87 -12.39
C GLN A 358 -3.67 -7.96 -11.36
N ALA A 359 -2.67 -8.74 -10.94
CA ALA A 359 -2.84 -9.76 -9.90
C ALA A 359 -3.34 -9.15 -8.58
N PHE A 360 -2.71 -8.07 -8.11
CA PHE A 360 -3.12 -7.40 -6.87
C PHE A 360 -4.42 -6.60 -7.02
N SER A 361 -4.64 -5.94 -8.15
CA SER A 361 -5.86 -5.18 -8.40
C SER A 361 -7.10 -6.08 -8.47
N GLN A 362 -6.98 -7.26 -9.11
CA GLN A 362 -8.03 -8.27 -9.09
C GLN A 362 -8.20 -8.88 -7.69
N ALA A 363 -7.11 -9.14 -6.94
CA ALA A 363 -7.21 -9.60 -5.56
C ALA A 363 -8.00 -8.62 -4.68
N LYS A 364 -7.73 -7.30 -4.81
CA LYS A 364 -8.50 -6.25 -4.12
C LYS A 364 -9.99 -6.32 -4.44
N GLN A 365 -10.36 -6.53 -5.70
CA GLN A 365 -11.77 -6.65 -6.09
C GLN A 365 -12.47 -7.82 -5.39
N LEU A 366 -11.73 -8.89 -5.11
CA LEU A 366 -12.20 -10.06 -4.38
C LEU A 366 -12.19 -9.88 -2.85
N THR A 367 -11.58 -8.83 -2.30
CA THR A 367 -11.50 -8.58 -0.84
C THR A 367 -12.28 -7.35 -0.39
N LYS A 368 -13.18 -6.81 -1.22
CA LYS A 368 -14.02 -5.67 -0.79
C LYS A 368 -14.82 -6.03 0.46
N GLU A 369 -14.87 -5.12 1.43
CA GLU A 369 -15.60 -5.33 2.70
C GLU A 369 -17.09 -5.67 2.49
N LYS A 370 -17.70 -5.10 1.45
CA LYS A 370 -19.13 -5.22 1.14
C LYS A 370 -19.37 -5.93 -0.19
N LEU A 371 -18.94 -7.18 -0.31
CA LEU A 371 -19.36 -8.03 -1.44
C LEU A 371 -20.84 -8.41 -1.29
N ASN A 372 -21.61 -8.25 -2.36
CA ASN A 372 -22.97 -8.78 -2.42
C ASN A 372 -22.97 -10.32 -2.51
N LYS A 373 -24.14 -10.95 -2.45
CA LYS A 373 -24.27 -12.42 -2.44
C LYS A 373 -23.69 -13.07 -3.70
N GLU A 374 -23.83 -12.45 -4.86
CA GLU A 374 -23.33 -12.97 -6.13
C GLU A 374 -21.81 -12.81 -6.24
N GLU A 375 -21.28 -11.65 -5.84
CA GLU A 375 -19.84 -11.39 -5.80
C GLU A 375 -19.12 -12.35 -4.80
N LYS A 376 -19.74 -12.67 -3.66
CA LYS A 376 -19.23 -13.67 -2.72
C LYS A 376 -19.16 -15.07 -3.36
N LYS A 377 -20.20 -15.47 -4.10
CA LYS A 377 -20.22 -16.75 -4.82
C LYS A 377 -19.14 -16.79 -5.91
N GLU A 378 -18.97 -15.71 -6.66
CA GLU A 378 -17.94 -15.61 -7.70
C GLU A 378 -16.53 -15.63 -7.09
N LYS A 379 -16.28 -14.94 -5.98
CA LYS A 379 -15.02 -15.03 -5.22
C LYS A 379 -14.75 -16.49 -4.82
N GLU A 380 -15.71 -17.13 -4.19
CA GLU A 380 -15.57 -18.52 -3.74
C GLU A 380 -15.28 -19.46 -4.91
N LYS A 381 -16.00 -19.32 -6.02
CA LYS A 381 -15.79 -20.10 -7.24
C LYS A 381 -14.36 -19.96 -7.76
N ARG A 382 -13.85 -18.72 -7.90
CA ARG A 382 -12.46 -18.49 -8.37
C ARG A 382 -11.41 -19.07 -7.44
N ILE A 383 -11.63 -19.01 -6.13
CA ILE A 383 -10.74 -19.65 -5.15
C ILE A 383 -10.77 -21.17 -5.32
N LYS A 384 -11.96 -21.78 -5.46
CA LYS A 384 -12.08 -23.22 -5.71
C LYS A 384 -11.37 -23.65 -7.00
N ASP A 385 -11.56 -22.90 -8.09
CA ASP A 385 -10.95 -23.19 -9.38
C ASP A 385 -9.42 -23.17 -9.32
N VAL A 386 -8.81 -22.19 -8.64
CA VAL A 386 -7.35 -22.15 -8.48
C VAL A 386 -6.83 -23.26 -7.57
N LEU A 387 -7.55 -23.59 -6.49
CA LEU A 387 -7.16 -24.66 -5.57
C LEU A 387 -7.23 -26.04 -6.25
N ILE A 388 -8.21 -26.28 -7.11
CA ILE A 388 -8.28 -27.50 -7.92
C ILE A 388 -7.10 -27.58 -8.88
N ARG A 389 -6.69 -26.46 -9.50
CA ARG A 389 -5.49 -26.44 -10.36
C ARG A 389 -4.21 -26.70 -9.59
N LEU A 390 -4.09 -26.17 -8.37
CA LEU A 390 -2.98 -26.50 -7.46
C LEU A 390 -2.99 -27.98 -7.12
N ALA A 391 -4.15 -28.55 -6.74
CA ALA A 391 -4.31 -29.96 -6.42
C ALA A 391 -4.03 -30.91 -7.60
N LYS A 392 -4.17 -30.43 -8.84
CA LYS A 392 -3.78 -31.13 -10.07
C LYS A 392 -2.29 -30.99 -10.42
N ALA A 393 -1.51 -30.33 -9.57
CA ALA A 393 -0.11 -29.98 -9.80
C ALA A 393 0.12 -29.28 -11.16
N SER A 394 -0.81 -28.40 -11.56
CA SER A 394 -0.76 -27.71 -12.86
C SER A 394 0.59 -27.03 -13.09
N PRO A 395 1.23 -27.20 -14.25
CA PRO A 395 2.53 -26.59 -14.52
C PRO A 395 2.45 -25.09 -14.83
N SER A 396 1.29 -24.61 -15.30
CA SER A 396 1.12 -23.23 -15.76
C SER A 396 0.22 -22.41 -14.82
N PHE A 397 0.76 -21.26 -14.41
CA PHE A 397 0.07 -20.17 -13.71
C PHE A 397 0.56 -18.87 -14.37
N GLU A 398 0.11 -18.64 -15.60
CA GLU A 398 0.68 -17.62 -16.49
C GLU A 398 -0.20 -16.38 -16.61
N ARG A 399 -1.32 -16.35 -15.90
CA ARG A 399 -2.30 -15.26 -16.01
C ARG A 399 -2.55 -14.60 -14.65
N PRO A 400 -2.76 -13.28 -14.58
CA PRO A 400 -3.03 -12.59 -13.32
C PRO A 400 -4.22 -13.17 -12.54
N GLU A 401 -5.23 -13.69 -13.25
CA GLU A 401 -6.42 -14.34 -12.69
C GLU A 401 -6.09 -15.58 -11.87
N ASP A 402 -4.92 -16.17 -12.10
CA ASP A 402 -4.46 -17.35 -11.37
C ASP A 402 -3.87 -16.95 -10.00
N TYR A 403 -3.42 -15.70 -9.83
CA TYR A 403 -2.81 -15.19 -8.60
C TYR A 403 -3.80 -14.45 -7.72
N ALA A 404 -4.75 -13.75 -8.35
CA ALA A 404 -5.72 -12.93 -7.64
C ALA A 404 -6.49 -13.69 -6.55
N PRO A 405 -6.98 -14.92 -6.76
CA PRO A 405 -7.69 -15.66 -5.72
C PRO A 405 -6.76 -16.08 -4.57
N LEU A 406 -5.49 -16.41 -4.88
CA LEU A 406 -4.49 -16.76 -3.85
C LEU A 406 -4.19 -15.56 -2.95
N PHE A 407 -3.95 -14.39 -3.53
CA PHE A 407 -3.74 -13.16 -2.75
C PHE A 407 -5.01 -12.70 -2.03
N SER A 408 -6.19 -12.95 -2.59
CA SER A 408 -7.47 -12.58 -1.95
C SER A 408 -7.74 -13.35 -0.64
N LEU A 409 -7.14 -14.52 -0.45
CA LEU A 409 -7.25 -15.28 0.80
C LEU A 409 -6.48 -14.64 1.95
N LEU A 410 -5.48 -13.80 1.67
CA LEU A 410 -4.71 -13.15 2.73
C LEU A 410 -5.57 -12.11 3.48
N GLU A 411 -6.55 -11.48 2.80
CA GLU A 411 -7.48 -10.49 3.38
C GLU A 411 -6.77 -9.36 4.13
N ARG A 412 -5.67 -8.85 3.56
CA ARG A 412 -4.79 -7.85 4.16
C ARG A 412 -4.89 -6.50 3.45
N GLU A 413 -4.83 -5.42 4.23
CA GLU A 413 -4.83 -4.04 3.72
C GLU A 413 -3.62 -3.79 2.80
N GLU A 414 -2.47 -4.42 3.07
CA GLU A 414 -1.28 -4.28 2.22
C GLU A 414 -1.51 -4.85 0.82
N ILE A 415 -2.25 -5.96 0.70
CA ILE A 415 -2.65 -6.54 -0.59
C ILE A 415 -3.63 -5.63 -1.30
N ALA A 416 -4.59 -5.04 -0.56
CA ALA A 416 -5.50 -4.06 -1.12
C ALA A 416 -4.76 -2.82 -1.63
N SER A 417 -3.80 -2.29 -0.87
CA SER A 417 -3.01 -1.09 -1.20
C SER A 417 -2.23 -1.26 -2.52
N LEU A 418 -1.66 -2.45 -2.76
CA LEU A 418 -0.99 -2.81 -4.01
C LEU A 418 -1.95 -2.83 -5.21
N GLY A 419 -3.23 -3.10 -4.98
CA GLY A 419 -4.25 -3.15 -6.02
C GLY A 419 -4.96 -1.83 -6.32
N GLU A 420 -4.75 -0.77 -5.52
CA GLU A 420 -5.48 0.50 -5.66
C GLU A 420 -4.91 1.39 -6.76
N ARG A 421 -3.59 1.51 -6.79
CA ARG A 421 -2.90 2.47 -7.64
C ARG A 421 -1.77 1.77 -8.38
N LYS A 422 -1.85 1.82 -9.70
CA LYS A 422 -0.70 1.45 -10.54
C LYS A 422 0.44 2.41 -10.20
N PRO A 423 1.67 1.93 -9.95
CA PRO A 423 2.78 2.83 -9.64
C PRO A 423 2.94 3.87 -10.76
N SER A 424 3.33 5.09 -10.38
CA SER A 424 3.73 6.09 -11.37
C SER A 424 4.90 5.55 -12.20
N LEU A 425 5.10 6.04 -13.43
CA LEU A 425 6.21 5.61 -14.28
C LEU A 425 7.59 6.09 -13.79
N SER A 426 7.67 6.74 -12.62
CA SER A 426 8.96 7.13 -12.05
C SER A 426 9.71 5.90 -11.52
N PRO A 427 11.03 5.79 -11.77
CA PRO A 427 11.84 4.68 -11.28
C PRO A 427 11.66 4.40 -9.78
N SER A 428 11.72 5.43 -8.92
CA SER A 428 11.56 5.28 -7.47
C SER A 428 10.19 4.71 -7.07
N SER A 429 9.11 5.15 -7.72
CA SER A 429 7.75 4.66 -7.45
C SER A 429 7.60 3.19 -7.87
N ILE A 430 8.15 2.81 -9.03
CA ILE A 430 8.13 1.42 -9.49
C ILE A 430 8.96 0.54 -8.56
N TYR A 431 10.14 1.00 -8.16
CA TYR A 431 11.00 0.25 -7.23
C TYR A 431 10.31 -0.03 -5.90
N SER A 432 9.72 1.01 -5.28
CA SER A 432 8.95 0.88 -4.03
C SER A 432 7.78 -0.10 -4.19
N TYR A 433 7.02 0.03 -5.29
CA TYR A 433 5.91 -0.87 -5.60
C TYR A 433 6.36 -2.34 -5.76
N LEU A 434 7.45 -2.57 -6.49
CA LEU A 434 8.02 -3.91 -6.66
C LEU A 434 8.53 -4.49 -5.33
N GLY A 435 9.11 -3.66 -4.48
CA GLY A 435 9.52 -4.05 -3.12
C GLY A 435 8.33 -4.55 -2.29
N LYS A 436 7.28 -3.74 -2.18
CA LYS A 436 6.03 -4.13 -1.49
C LYS A 436 5.40 -5.39 -2.10
N SER A 437 5.42 -5.51 -3.43
CA SER A 437 4.95 -6.72 -4.14
C SER A 437 5.78 -7.97 -3.79
N ALA A 438 7.09 -7.82 -3.62
CA ALA A 438 8.00 -8.89 -3.22
C ALA A 438 7.75 -9.33 -1.77
N GLU A 439 7.44 -8.39 -0.88
CA GLU A 439 7.06 -8.69 0.51
C GLU A 439 5.73 -9.45 0.57
N ALA A 440 4.71 -8.96 -0.14
CA ALA A 440 3.38 -9.55 -0.22
C ALA A 440 3.43 -11.00 -0.75
N SER A 441 4.14 -11.21 -1.86
CA SER A 441 4.31 -12.56 -2.44
C SER A 441 5.35 -13.41 -1.72
N GLY A 442 6.16 -12.83 -0.84
CA GLY A 442 7.21 -13.51 -0.08
C GLY A 442 6.76 -13.84 1.34
N THR A 443 7.17 -12.97 2.27
CA THR A 443 6.96 -13.15 3.71
C THR A 443 5.47 -13.27 4.04
N LEU A 444 4.63 -12.34 3.56
CA LEU A 444 3.20 -12.35 3.91
C LEU A 444 2.49 -13.60 3.35
N PHE A 445 2.79 -14.00 2.12
CA PHE A 445 2.21 -15.22 1.57
C PHE A 445 2.61 -16.46 2.41
N LYS A 446 3.91 -16.59 2.71
CA LYS A 446 4.43 -17.75 3.45
C LYS A 446 3.85 -17.85 4.86
N ASP A 447 3.71 -16.73 5.55
CA ASP A 447 3.35 -16.72 6.98
C ASP A 447 1.84 -16.89 7.20
N TYR A 448 1.00 -16.46 6.24
CA TYR A 448 -0.45 -16.36 6.46
C TYR A 448 -1.29 -17.25 5.55
N PHE A 449 -0.80 -17.64 4.37
CA PHE A 449 -1.64 -18.31 3.37
C PHE A 449 -2.17 -19.67 3.85
N GLU A 450 -1.35 -20.48 4.52
CA GLU A 450 -1.78 -21.80 5.04
C GLU A 450 -2.90 -21.68 6.06
N LYS A 451 -2.76 -20.76 7.02
CA LYS A 451 -3.78 -20.49 8.02
C LYS A 451 -5.09 -20.04 7.36
N LYS A 452 -5.01 -19.11 6.41
CA LYS A 452 -6.17 -18.59 5.69
C LYS A 452 -6.84 -19.62 4.79
N LEU A 453 -6.04 -20.49 4.18
CA LEU A 453 -6.55 -21.62 3.42
C LEU A 453 -7.28 -22.62 4.32
N LYS A 454 -6.72 -22.93 5.49
CA LYS A 454 -7.38 -23.78 6.49
C LYS A 454 -8.72 -23.19 6.94
N GLU A 455 -8.76 -21.89 7.24
CA GLU A 455 -9.99 -21.16 7.57
C GLU A 455 -11.02 -21.25 6.43
N PHE A 456 -10.59 -21.05 5.18
CA PHE A 456 -11.46 -21.15 4.01
C PHE A 456 -12.03 -22.56 3.82
N LEU A 457 -11.23 -23.60 4.06
CA LEU A 457 -11.62 -24.99 3.85
C LEU A 457 -12.47 -25.57 4.98
N LYS A 458 -12.40 -25.03 6.21
CA LYS A 458 -12.98 -25.61 7.45
C LYS A 458 -14.38 -26.21 7.28
N ASP A 459 -15.29 -25.52 6.61
CA ASP A 459 -16.70 -25.92 6.48
C ASP A 459 -17.06 -26.48 5.09
N LYS A 460 -16.07 -26.90 4.29
CA LYS A 460 -16.24 -27.32 2.88
C LYS A 460 -15.84 -28.78 2.64
N LYS A 461 -16.42 -29.72 3.39
CA LYS A 461 -16.04 -31.15 3.39
C LYS A 461 -16.00 -31.78 1.99
N GLU A 462 -17.06 -31.61 1.19
CA GLU A 462 -17.12 -32.17 -0.18
C GLU A 462 -15.97 -31.65 -1.06
N PHE A 463 -15.63 -30.37 -0.93
CA PHE A 463 -14.53 -29.76 -1.66
C PHE A 463 -13.16 -30.23 -1.16
N GLN A 464 -13.02 -30.48 0.15
CA GLN A 464 -11.79 -31.08 0.69
C GLN A 464 -11.56 -32.49 0.13
N GLU A 465 -12.61 -33.32 0.05
CA GLU A 465 -12.53 -34.66 -0.55
C GLU A 465 -12.16 -34.59 -2.05
N GLU A 466 -12.71 -33.61 -2.77
CA GLU A 466 -12.32 -33.36 -4.16
C GLU A 466 -10.83 -33.00 -4.26
N LEU A 467 -10.33 -32.09 -3.42
CA LEU A 467 -8.91 -31.72 -3.37
C LEU A 467 -8.02 -32.91 -3.01
N LYS A 468 -8.40 -33.71 -2.01
CA LYS A 468 -7.68 -34.94 -1.60
C LYS A 468 -7.55 -35.90 -2.78
N LYS A 469 -8.65 -36.17 -3.49
CA LYS A 469 -8.66 -37.03 -4.67
C LYS A 469 -7.72 -36.52 -5.77
N GLN A 470 -7.73 -35.21 -6.04
CA GLN A 470 -6.81 -34.63 -7.04
C GLN A 470 -5.35 -34.72 -6.59
N ILE A 471 -5.04 -34.39 -5.33
CA ILE A 471 -3.67 -34.48 -4.80
C ILE A 471 -3.14 -35.91 -4.92
N LEU A 472 -3.92 -36.92 -4.51
CA LEU A 472 -3.52 -38.32 -4.60
C LEU A 472 -3.34 -38.79 -6.05
N LYS A 473 -4.22 -38.36 -6.96
CA LYS A 473 -4.07 -38.62 -8.40
C LYS A 473 -2.78 -38.05 -8.97
N HIS A 474 -2.30 -36.92 -8.42
CA HIS A 474 -1.10 -36.21 -8.84
C HIS A 474 0.04 -36.31 -7.81
N LYS A 475 0.05 -37.38 -7.00
CA LYS A 475 0.96 -37.59 -5.88
C LYS A 475 2.44 -37.47 -6.30
N ILE A 476 2.84 -38.17 -7.35
CA ILE A 476 4.23 -38.20 -7.83
C ILE A 476 4.75 -36.78 -8.15
N GLN A 477 3.91 -35.94 -8.77
CA GLN A 477 4.29 -34.55 -9.07
C GLN A 477 4.47 -33.72 -7.80
N PHE A 478 3.55 -33.85 -6.83
CA PHE A 478 3.67 -33.18 -5.54
C PHE A 478 4.93 -33.62 -4.79
N GLU A 479 5.19 -34.93 -4.69
CA GLU A 479 6.36 -35.47 -3.99
C GLU A 479 7.66 -35.00 -4.63
N LYS A 480 7.72 -34.96 -5.97
CA LYS A 480 8.88 -34.43 -6.71
C LYS A 480 9.13 -32.96 -6.43
N ILE A 481 8.07 -32.15 -6.33
CA ILE A 481 8.18 -30.70 -6.15
C ILE A 481 8.48 -30.34 -4.70
N LEU A 482 7.76 -30.96 -3.76
CA LEU A 482 7.87 -30.69 -2.33
C LEU A 482 9.00 -31.48 -1.66
N LYS A 483 9.56 -32.48 -2.34
CA LYS A 483 10.58 -33.40 -1.81
C LYS A 483 10.14 -34.06 -0.49
N LYS A 484 8.86 -34.44 -0.43
CA LYS A 484 8.21 -35.04 0.75
C LYS A 484 7.24 -36.11 0.27
N GLU A 485 7.28 -37.28 0.91
CA GLU A 485 6.31 -38.36 0.66
C GLU A 485 4.91 -37.98 1.15
N ILE A 486 3.88 -38.36 0.40
CA ILE A 486 2.48 -38.05 0.72
C ILE A 486 1.74 -39.33 1.09
N SER A 487 1.20 -39.37 2.31
CA SER A 487 0.35 -40.46 2.79
C SER A 487 -0.91 -40.61 1.91
N PRO A 488 -1.40 -41.84 1.64
CA PRO A 488 -2.72 -42.05 1.05
C PRO A 488 -3.84 -41.46 1.90
N ASP A 489 -3.66 -41.41 3.22
CA ASP A 489 -4.64 -40.86 4.15
C ASP A 489 -4.30 -39.43 4.56
N ILE A 490 -4.51 -38.50 3.62
CA ILE A 490 -4.29 -37.07 3.84
C ILE A 490 -5.44 -36.50 4.68
N SER A 491 -5.10 -35.87 5.81
CA SER A 491 -6.03 -35.08 6.64
C SER A 491 -6.37 -33.71 6.04
N SER A 492 -7.43 -33.06 6.53
CA SER A 492 -7.82 -31.70 6.11
C SER A 492 -6.71 -30.66 6.37
N GLU A 493 -6.00 -30.79 7.48
CA GLU A 493 -4.82 -30.00 7.82
C GLU A 493 -3.70 -30.18 6.79
N GLU A 494 -3.39 -31.42 6.44
CA GLU A 494 -2.33 -31.72 5.46
C GLU A 494 -2.70 -31.24 4.06
N ILE A 495 -3.97 -31.26 3.66
CA ILE A 495 -4.41 -30.66 2.37
C ILE A 495 -4.02 -29.19 2.31
N SER A 496 -4.29 -28.43 3.37
CA SER A 496 -3.95 -27.00 3.42
C SER A 496 -2.44 -26.80 3.34
N SER A 497 -1.69 -27.57 4.12
CA SER A 497 -0.22 -27.49 4.17
C SER A 497 0.44 -27.85 2.83
N LEU A 498 -0.02 -28.92 2.18
CA LEU A 498 0.47 -29.37 0.86
C LEU A 498 0.18 -28.33 -0.23
N LEU A 499 -1.05 -27.81 -0.28
CA LEU A 499 -1.44 -26.80 -1.27
C LEU A 499 -0.70 -25.48 -1.06
N SER A 500 -0.53 -25.02 0.18
CA SER A 500 0.24 -23.82 0.50
C SER A 500 1.71 -23.97 0.14
N SER A 501 2.32 -25.10 0.47
CA SER A 501 3.71 -25.40 0.09
C SER A 501 3.87 -25.47 -1.43
N PHE A 502 2.94 -26.12 -2.13
CA PHE A 502 2.98 -26.19 -3.59
C PHE A 502 2.80 -24.82 -4.23
N ALA A 503 1.85 -24.01 -3.73
CA ALA A 503 1.63 -22.65 -4.20
C ALA A 503 2.88 -21.78 -4.02
N ALA A 504 3.56 -21.90 -2.88
CA ALA A 504 4.80 -21.19 -2.60
C ALA A 504 5.92 -21.58 -3.58
N GLU A 505 6.10 -22.87 -3.83
CA GLU A 505 7.19 -23.40 -4.68
C GLU A 505 6.95 -23.23 -6.19
N LYS A 506 5.69 -23.15 -6.63
CA LYS A 506 5.34 -23.05 -8.05
C LYS A 506 4.85 -21.66 -8.45
N PRO A 507 3.54 -21.32 -8.39
CA PRO A 507 3.06 -20.04 -8.89
C PRO A 507 3.74 -18.86 -8.20
N ILE A 508 3.81 -18.86 -6.87
CA ILE A 508 4.32 -17.71 -6.13
C ILE A 508 5.82 -17.53 -6.35
N SER A 509 6.59 -18.61 -6.43
CA SER A 509 8.02 -18.56 -6.81
C SER A 509 8.21 -17.95 -8.20
N TYR A 510 7.39 -18.32 -9.19
CA TYR A 510 7.40 -17.70 -10.51
C TYR A 510 7.08 -16.20 -10.46
N PHE A 511 6.01 -15.82 -9.76
CA PHE A 511 5.60 -14.41 -9.57
C PHE A 511 6.71 -13.57 -8.94
N ARG A 512 7.33 -14.09 -7.87
CA ARG A 512 8.51 -13.47 -7.22
C ARG A 512 9.70 -13.38 -8.16
N GLY A 513 9.89 -14.37 -9.04
CA GLY A 513 10.90 -14.36 -10.09
C GLY A 513 10.74 -13.19 -11.05
N LEU A 514 9.50 -12.86 -11.44
CA LEU A 514 9.20 -11.68 -12.25
C LEU A 514 9.57 -10.38 -11.52
N ILE A 515 9.12 -10.24 -10.27
CA ILE A 515 9.41 -9.07 -9.44
C ILE A 515 10.93 -8.89 -9.29
N LYS A 516 11.66 -9.95 -8.93
CA LYS A 516 13.11 -9.93 -8.72
C LYS A 516 13.88 -9.55 -10.00
N LYS A 517 13.41 -9.99 -11.17
CA LYS A 517 14.01 -9.61 -12.47
C LYS A 517 13.91 -8.11 -12.70
N GLU A 518 12.79 -7.48 -12.34
CA GLU A 518 12.61 -6.04 -12.48
C GLU A 518 13.39 -5.25 -11.42
N ILE A 519 13.36 -5.67 -10.14
CA ILE A 519 14.14 -5.03 -9.06
C ILE A 519 15.64 -5.00 -9.37
N LYS A 520 16.20 -6.06 -9.96
CA LYS A 520 17.64 -6.14 -10.31
C LYS A 520 18.11 -5.09 -11.33
N LYS A 521 17.19 -4.45 -12.05
CA LYS A 521 17.47 -3.40 -13.04
C LYS A 521 17.73 -2.04 -12.40
N PHE A 522 17.42 -1.89 -11.12
CA PHE A 522 17.68 -0.66 -10.40
C PHE A 522 19.07 -0.67 -9.78
N GLU A 523 19.63 0.52 -9.66
CA GLU A 523 20.80 0.82 -8.86
C GLU A 523 20.55 2.09 -8.06
N SER A 524 21.28 2.23 -6.95
CA SER A 524 21.33 3.49 -6.25
C SER A 524 22.09 4.52 -7.06
N GLU A 525 21.51 5.69 -7.27
CA GLU A 525 22.27 6.84 -7.74
C GLU A 525 23.30 7.23 -6.66
N GLU A 526 24.59 7.26 -7.01
CA GLU A 526 25.66 7.61 -6.06
C GLU A 526 25.43 9.00 -5.45
N GLU A 527 25.76 9.14 -4.16
CA GLU A 527 25.56 10.35 -3.34
C GLU A 527 26.22 11.63 -3.91
N THR A 528 27.07 11.52 -4.93
CA THR A 528 27.94 12.58 -5.43
C THR A 528 27.22 13.75 -6.12
N LYS A 529 25.91 13.69 -6.39
CA LYS A 529 25.23 14.75 -7.18
C LYS A 529 24.05 15.49 -6.55
N ARG A 530 23.61 15.20 -5.33
CA ARG A 530 22.57 16.01 -4.66
C ARG A 530 22.80 16.13 -3.16
N ARG A 531 23.00 17.37 -2.67
CA ARG A 531 22.79 17.75 -1.27
C ARG A 531 21.29 17.60 -0.95
N LYS A 532 20.83 16.38 -0.75
CA LYS A 532 19.49 16.15 -0.18
C LYS A 532 19.59 16.37 1.32
N GLU A 533 18.56 17.02 1.87
CA GLU A 533 18.40 17.22 3.31
C GLU A 533 18.48 15.87 4.04
N GLU A 534 19.30 15.80 5.08
CA GLU A 534 19.37 14.63 5.96
C GLU A 534 18.00 14.35 6.54
N LYS A 535 17.62 13.07 6.63
CA LYS A 535 16.39 12.72 7.36
C LYS A 535 16.71 12.66 8.85
N GLU A 536 16.01 13.49 9.61
CA GLU A 536 16.08 13.53 11.07
C GLU A 536 15.09 12.53 11.67
N LEU A 537 15.61 11.60 12.45
CA LEU A 537 14.86 10.58 13.17
C LEU A 537 15.21 10.64 14.64
N LYS A 538 14.38 9.98 15.47
CA LYS A 538 14.69 9.76 16.88
C LYS A 538 14.51 8.30 17.25
N LEU A 539 15.34 7.84 18.18
CA LEU A 539 15.27 6.51 18.76
C LEU A 539 14.86 6.61 20.23
N TYR A 540 13.63 6.20 20.52
CA TYR A 540 13.08 6.21 21.86
C TYR A 540 13.16 4.81 22.50
N LEU A 541 13.88 4.69 23.61
CA LEU A 541 13.66 3.56 24.53
C LEU A 541 12.35 3.81 25.28
N SER A 542 11.41 2.86 25.24
CA SER A 542 10.17 2.98 25.99
C SER A 542 9.49 1.65 26.26
N LYS A 543 8.72 1.61 27.34
CA LYS A 543 7.87 0.49 27.72
C LYS A 543 6.53 0.94 28.31
N ASN A 544 6.04 2.07 27.84
CA ASN A 544 4.69 2.56 28.11
C ASN A 544 3.66 1.83 27.25
N ILE A 545 2.38 2.07 27.52
CA ILE A 545 1.27 1.40 26.80
C ILE A 545 1.30 1.68 25.28
N PRO A 546 1.46 2.92 24.78
CA PRO A 546 1.58 3.17 23.33
C PRO A 546 2.70 2.37 22.65
N SER A 547 3.86 2.24 23.30
CA SER A 547 5.02 1.49 22.78
C SER A 547 4.70 0.03 22.44
N PHE A 548 3.74 -0.61 23.12
CA PHE A 548 3.26 -1.95 22.77
C PHE A 548 2.84 -2.07 21.30
N PHE A 549 2.18 -1.04 20.77
CA PHE A 549 1.61 -1.02 19.43
C PHE A 549 2.64 -0.78 18.32
N ALA A 550 3.86 -0.31 18.64
CA ALA A 550 4.92 -0.11 17.64
C ALA A 550 5.32 -1.41 16.92
N LYS A 551 5.17 -2.56 17.59
CA LYS A 551 5.37 -3.88 16.97
C LYS A 551 4.40 -4.10 15.81
N ALA A 552 3.14 -3.69 15.98
CA ALA A 552 2.13 -3.80 14.93
C ALA A 552 2.45 -2.86 13.77
N SER A 553 2.86 -1.62 14.05
CA SER A 553 3.34 -0.67 13.03
C SER A 553 4.45 -1.27 12.17
N ALA A 554 5.40 -1.95 12.81
CA ALA A 554 6.53 -2.61 12.16
C ALA A 554 6.19 -3.98 11.53
N GLY A 555 4.94 -4.44 11.60
CA GLY A 555 4.49 -5.71 11.03
C GLY A 555 5.03 -6.97 11.75
N ILE A 556 5.42 -6.86 13.02
CA ILE A 556 6.06 -7.95 13.76
C ILE A 556 5.00 -9.00 14.17
N CYS A 557 5.28 -10.29 13.93
CA CYS A 557 4.36 -11.38 14.26
C CYS A 557 3.94 -11.46 15.75
N THR A 558 4.77 -10.96 16.67
CA THR A 558 4.47 -10.87 18.11
C THR A 558 3.78 -9.56 18.51
N ALA A 559 3.17 -8.84 17.55
CA ALA A 559 2.50 -7.57 17.81
C ALA A 559 1.40 -7.67 18.88
N ARG A 560 0.71 -8.80 18.92
CA ARG A 560 -0.41 -9.07 19.83
C ARG A 560 -0.02 -9.73 21.16
N ASP A 561 1.26 -10.04 21.35
CA ASP A 561 1.76 -10.78 22.52
C ASP A 561 2.01 -9.82 23.71
N ILE A 562 1.08 -9.84 24.68
CA ILE A 562 1.13 -9.06 25.91
C ILE A 562 2.09 -9.67 26.92
N GLU A 563 2.19 -11.01 26.99
CA GLU A 563 3.05 -11.67 27.98
C GLU A 563 4.52 -11.40 27.72
N LEU A 564 4.90 -11.41 26.45
CA LEU A 564 6.23 -10.95 26.02
C LEU A 564 6.51 -9.50 26.44
N PHE A 565 5.51 -8.61 26.34
CA PHE A 565 5.65 -7.20 26.74
C PHE A 565 5.76 -7.03 28.27
N LYS A 566 5.13 -7.92 29.05
CA LYS A 566 5.17 -7.93 30.52
C LYS A 566 6.53 -8.34 31.09
N ARG A 567 7.35 -9.09 30.35
CA ARG A 567 8.67 -9.55 30.81
C ARG A 567 9.53 -8.39 31.27
N LYS A 568 10.08 -8.43 32.49
CA LYS A 568 10.88 -7.33 33.06
C LYS A 568 12.13 -6.98 32.26
N ASP A 569 12.73 -7.97 31.63
CA ASP A 569 13.96 -7.81 30.84
C ASP A 569 13.71 -7.29 29.42
N HIS A 570 12.48 -7.32 28.91
CA HIS A 570 12.11 -6.88 27.58
C HIS A 570 11.86 -5.37 27.50
N PHE A 571 12.23 -4.72 26.40
CA PHE A 571 11.93 -3.31 26.11
C PHE A 571 11.85 -3.04 24.60
N HIS A 572 11.34 -1.87 24.22
CA HIS A 572 11.27 -1.45 22.83
C HIS A 572 12.17 -0.23 22.56
N LEU A 573 12.66 -0.18 21.34
CA LEU A 573 13.37 0.93 20.72
C LEU A 573 12.52 1.37 19.52
N ASN A 574 11.79 2.48 19.67
CA ASN A 574 10.89 2.99 18.64
C ASN A 574 11.62 4.04 17.82
N LEU A 575 11.66 3.84 16.51
CA LEU A 575 12.21 4.81 15.56
C LEU A 575 11.06 5.73 15.13
N THR A 576 11.21 7.03 15.33
CA THR A 576 10.22 8.03 14.92
C THR A 576 10.77 8.97 13.84
N GLU A 577 9.90 9.41 12.93
CA GLU A 577 10.18 10.43 11.92
C GLU A 577 9.32 11.66 12.22
N LYS A 578 9.96 12.84 12.22
CA LYS A 578 9.25 14.11 12.40
C LYS A 578 8.66 14.57 11.06
N LYS A 579 7.36 14.89 11.03
CA LYS A 579 6.67 15.48 9.88
C LYS A 579 5.93 16.74 10.33
N GLY A 580 6.55 17.89 10.10
CA GLY A 580 6.09 19.15 10.67
C GLY A 580 6.35 19.19 12.18
N GLU A 581 5.31 19.35 12.98
CA GLU A 581 5.39 19.35 14.45
C GLU A 581 5.06 17.99 15.10
N ASP A 582 4.50 17.06 14.33
CA ASP A 582 4.16 15.73 14.81
C ASP A 582 5.30 14.73 14.54
N GLU A 583 5.34 13.67 15.33
CA GLU A 583 6.24 12.53 15.15
C GLU A 583 5.42 11.26 14.88
N PHE A 584 5.94 10.37 14.03
CA PHE A 584 5.28 9.12 13.64
C PHE A 584 6.23 7.95 13.82
N VAL A 585 5.72 6.80 14.30
CA VAL A 585 6.54 5.58 14.38
C VAL A 585 6.80 5.06 12.97
N VAL A 586 8.08 4.94 12.62
CA VAL A 586 8.56 4.44 11.32
C VAL A 586 9.38 3.16 11.45
N GLY A 587 9.62 2.68 12.66
CA GLY A 587 10.22 1.37 12.92
C GLY A 587 10.21 0.98 14.38
N ASN A 588 10.45 -0.30 14.65
CA ASN A 588 10.60 -0.85 15.99
C ASN A 588 11.77 -1.84 16.04
N ILE A 589 12.49 -1.84 17.15
CA ILE A 589 13.46 -2.88 17.53
C ILE A 589 13.07 -3.34 18.94
N GLN A 590 13.08 -4.65 19.16
CA GLN A 590 12.87 -5.24 20.47
C GLN A 590 14.21 -5.56 21.13
N GLY A 591 14.35 -5.24 22.41
CA GLY A 591 15.58 -5.45 23.18
C GLY A 591 15.32 -6.25 24.43
N TYR A 592 16.34 -6.98 24.89
CA TYR A 592 16.35 -7.60 26.21
C TYR A 592 17.61 -7.25 26.97
N PHE A 593 17.47 -6.98 28.27
CA PHE A 593 18.60 -7.00 29.18
C PHE A 593 18.94 -8.45 29.52
N VAL A 594 20.16 -8.84 29.21
CA VAL A 594 20.63 -10.22 29.37
C VAL A 594 21.93 -10.25 30.15
N GLU A 595 22.21 -11.37 30.80
CA GLU A 595 23.46 -11.57 31.53
C GLU A 595 24.26 -12.72 30.92
N ARG A 596 25.58 -12.53 30.78
CA ARG A 596 26.51 -13.57 30.33
C ARG A 596 27.81 -13.48 31.09
N LYS A 597 28.17 -14.57 31.78
CA LYS A 597 29.40 -14.66 32.60
C LYS A 597 29.51 -13.52 33.62
N GLY A 598 28.44 -13.25 34.38
CA GLY A 598 28.42 -12.20 35.40
C GLY A 598 28.31 -10.77 34.85
N ARG A 599 28.05 -10.60 33.55
CA ARG A 599 28.04 -9.28 32.89
C ARG A 599 26.73 -9.02 32.20
N LYS A 600 26.14 -7.86 32.48
CA LYS A 600 24.92 -7.38 31.83
C LYS A 600 25.21 -6.88 30.41
N GLY A 601 24.26 -7.05 29.51
CA GLY A 601 24.31 -6.60 28.12
C GLY A 601 22.93 -6.52 27.51
N ILE A 602 22.88 -6.27 26.20
CA ILE A 602 21.64 -6.19 25.43
C ILE A 602 21.60 -7.29 24.37
N LEU A 603 20.45 -7.94 24.22
CA LEU A 603 20.11 -8.75 23.05
C LEU A 603 19.07 -8.00 22.20
N LEU A 604 19.40 -7.67 20.96
CA LEU A 604 18.50 -7.04 20.01
C LEU A 604 17.80 -8.10 19.14
N ARG A 605 16.50 -7.88 18.90
CA ARG A 605 15.64 -8.71 18.08
C ARG A 605 14.60 -7.87 17.33
N GLY A 606 14.02 -8.42 16.27
CA GLY A 606 12.92 -7.82 15.52
C GLY A 606 13.23 -6.42 15.00
N ILE A 607 14.39 -6.23 14.36
CA ILE A 607 14.80 -4.94 13.78
C ILE A 607 13.98 -4.69 12.52
N ASN A 608 12.88 -3.93 12.66
CA ASN A 608 11.88 -3.82 11.61
C ASN A 608 11.44 -2.36 11.43
N PRO A 609 12.01 -1.65 10.44
CA PRO A 609 11.36 -0.48 9.86
C PRO A 609 9.98 -0.87 9.29
N THR A 610 9.07 0.10 9.25
CA THR A 610 7.82 -0.03 8.49
C THR A 610 8.14 -0.23 7.01
N SER A 611 7.31 -0.99 6.29
CA SER A 611 7.56 -1.29 4.86
C SER A 611 7.62 -0.03 4.02
N ASP A 612 6.78 0.98 4.30
CA ASP A 612 6.82 2.27 3.62
C ASP A 612 8.16 2.98 3.83
N PHE A 613 8.58 3.09 5.08
CA PHE A 613 9.80 3.78 5.44
C PHE A 613 11.06 3.10 4.91
N LEU A 614 11.06 1.77 4.81
CA LEU A 614 12.19 0.98 4.30
C LEU A 614 12.64 1.41 2.89
N TYR A 615 11.70 1.90 2.07
CA TYR A 615 11.98 2.39 0.71
C TYR A 615 12.27 3.90 0.64
N GLU A 616 12.13 4.61 1.75
CA GLU A 616 12.41 6.05 1.89
C GLU A 616 13.77 6.35 2.52
N VAL A 617 14.55 5.34 2.89
CA VAL A 617 15.82 5.49 3.62
C VAL A 617 16.98 4.71 3.03
N HIS A 618 18.19 5.22 3.24
CA HIS A 618 19.40 4.46 3.01
C HIS A 618 19.63 3.48 4.18
N LEU A 619 19.12 2.25 4.04
CA LEU A 619 19.11 1.24 5.10
C LEU A 619 20.49 0.96 5.76
N PRO A 620 21.61 0.86 5.03
CA PRO A 620 22.95 0.77 5.63
C PRO A 620 23.30 1.91 6.59
N SER A 621 22.94 3.16 6.25
CA SER A 621 23.13 4.32 7.12
C SER A 621 22.20 4.24 8.33
N LEU A 622 20.92 3.93 8.11
CA LEU A 622 19.96 3.76 9.20
C LEU A 622 20.42 2.75 10.26
N LEU A 623 20.84 1.55 9.84
CA LEU A 623 21.28 0.50 10.77
C LEU A 623 22.55 0.92 11.51
N LYS A 624 23.53 1.52 10.81
CA LYS A 624 24.77 2.00 11.41
C LYS A 624 24.49 3.04 12.49
N GLU A 625 23.76 4.12 12.15
CA GLU A 625 23.50 5.22 13.08
C GLU A 625 22.62 4.77 14.26
N THR A 626 21.63 3.90 14.00
CA THR A 626 20.83 3.27 15.07
C THR A 626 21.70 2.46 16.03
N PHE A 627 22.63 1.65 15.51
CA PHE A 627 23.51 0.83 16.34
C PHE A 627 24.54 1.64 17.12
N GLU A 628 25.03 2.75 16.58
CA GLU A 628 25.86 3.68 17.37
C GLU A 628 25.06 4.28 18.53
N LYS A 629 23.79 4.64 18.35
CA LYS A 629 22.93 5.11 19.47
C LYS A 629 22.62 4.04 20.51
N ILE A 630 22.44 2.78 20.09
CA ILE A 630 22.30 1.68 21.05
C ILE A 630 23.61 1.41 21.81
N LYS A 631 24.76 1.58 21.16
CA LYS A 631 26.08 1.51 21.80
C LYS A 631 26.29 2.64 22.80
N GLU A 632 25.91 3.86 22.46
CA GLU A 632 25.92 5.03 23.35
C GLU A 632 25.09 4.72 24.62
N PHE A 633 23.84 4.26 24.45
CA PHE A 633 23.01 3.79 25.56
C PHE A 633 23.69 2.70 26.41
N ALA A 634 24.33 1.71 25.78
CA ALA A 634 25.02 0.65 26.50
C ALA A 634 26.22 1.15 27.31
N GLU A 635 26.95 2.14 26.78
CA GLU A 635 28.10 2.76 27.47
C GLU A 635 27.64 3.59 28.67
N GLU A 636 26.61 4.43 28.50
CA GLU A 636 25.99 5.23 29.56
C GLU A 636 25.47 4.38 30.74
N ASN A 637 25.00 3.17 30.43
CA ASN A 637 24.40 2.26 31.40
C ASN A 637 25.34 1.14 31.88
N ASN A 638 26.65 1.29 31.64
CA ASN A 638 27.68 0.33 32.05
C ASN A 638 27.44 -1.12 31.57
N LEU A 639 26.76 -1.28 30.44
CA LEU A 639 26.52 -2.59 29.83
C LEU A 639 27.80 -3.06 29.12
N SER A 640 28.06 -4.37 29.17
CA SER A 640 29.32 -4.94 28.73
C SER A 640 29.33 -5.35 27.25
N PHE A 641 28.15 -5.59 26.67
CA PHE A 641 28.04 -6.09 25.30
C PHE A 641 26.66 -5.83 24.69
N ILE A 642 26.62 -5.85 23.36
CA ILE A 642 25.38 -5.85 22.56
C ILE A 642 25.45 -7.05 21.59
N LEU A 643 24.36 -7.81 21.55
CA LEU A 643 24.17 -8.96 20.69
C LEU A 643 23.00 -8.75 19.72
N LEU A 644 23.10 -9.34 18.54
CA LEU A 644 21.98 -9.53 17.63
C LEU A 644 21.51 -10.99 17.71
N SER A 645 20.21 -11.21 17.82
CA SER A 645 19.63 -12.55 17.75
C SER A 645 19.92 -13.23 16.40
N GLU A 646 19.89 -14.57 16.39
CA GLU A 646 19.82 -15.34 15.14
C GLU A 646 18.45 -15.18 14.45
N GLN A 647 18.34 -15.70 13.22
CA GLN A 647 17.07 -15.80 12.51
C GLN A 647 16.44 -17.19 12.74
N LEU A 648 15.31 -17.27 13.44
CA LEU A 648 14.66 -18.55 13.81
C LEU A 648 13.49 -18.94 12.88
N GLY A 649 13.80 -19.44 11.68
CA GLY A 649 12.78 -20.00 10.77
C GLY A 649 11.59 -19.03 10.55
N PRO A 650 10.33 -19.46 10.77
CA PRO A 650 9.14 -18.60 10.64
C PRO A 650 8.98 -17.61 11.79
N TRP A 651 9.63 -17.84 12.93
CA TRP A 651 9.68 -16.87 14.02
C TRP A 651 10.84 -15.92 13.75
N HIS A 652 10.56 -14.84 13.03
CA HIS A 652 11.53 -13.89 12.51
C HIS A 652 12.28 -13.09 13.59
N ALA A 653 13.10 -13.79 14.37
CA ALA A 653 13.78 -13.30 15.57
C ALA A 653 14.66 -12.09 15.29
N LEU A 654 15.46 -12.10 14.23
CA LEU A 654 16.30 -10.96 13.87
C LEU A 654 15.51 -9.88 13.11
N SER A 655 14.87 -10.24 11.99
CA SER A 655 13.99 -9.34 11.23
C SER A 655 13.02 -10.12 10.34
N ASN A 656 11.81 -9.59 10.12
CA ASN A 656 10.89 -10.10 9.10
C ASN A 656 11.05 -9.36 7.75
N ARG A 657 11.94 -8.36 7.69
CA ARG A 657 12.33 -7.63 6.49
C ARG A 657 13.58 -8.28 5.89
N ALA A 658 13.44 -8.87 4.72
CA ALA A 658 14.57 -9.55 4.05
C ALA A 658 15.71 -8.57 3.73
N GLU A 659 15.38 -7.32 3.41
CA GLU A 659 16.31 -6.23 3.13
C GLU A 659 17.18 -5.91 4.35
N VAL A 660 16.58 -5.89 5.55
CA VAL A 660 17.32 -5.66 6.81
C VAL A 660 18.28 -6.82 7.06
N TYR A 661 17.79 -8.06 7.01
CA TYR A 661 18.65 -9.25 7.20
C TYR A 661 19.85 -9.26 6.23
N ASN A 662 19.59 -9.00 4.94
CA ASN A 662 20.63 -8.98 3.92
C ASN A 662 21.63 -7.85 4.14
N THR A 663 21.16 -6.67 4.57
CA THR A 663 22.03 -5.53 4.89
C THR A 663 22.90 -5.83 6.10
N LEU A 664 22.33 -6.40 7.17
CA LEU A 664 23.07 -6.83 8.35
C LEU A 664 24.18 -7.83 7.99
N LYS A 665 23.86 -8.81 7.15
CA LYS A 665 24.82 -9.79 6.64
C LYS A 665 25.93 -9.12 5.82
N LYS A 666 25.57 -8.23 4.88
CA LYS A 666 26.51 -7.53 3.98
C LYS A 666 27.47 -6.61 4.75
N GLN A 667 26.98 -5.87 5.74
CA GLN A 667 27.79 -5.00 6.60
C GLN A 667 28.61 -5.77 7.65
N GLY A 668 28.47 -7.10 7.72
CA GLY A 668 29.30 -7.95 8.57
C GLY A 668 28.86 -8.02 10.03
N TYR A 669 27.68 -7.48 10.37
CA TYR A 669 27.13 -7.56 11.73
C TYR A 669 26.82 -8.99 12.16
N LEU A 670 26.65 -9.92 11.22
CA LEU A 670 26.38 -11.34 11.46
C LEU A 670 27.63 -12.24 11.34
N LYS A 671 28.84 -11.70 11.47
CA LYS A 671 30.10 -12.48 11.36
C LYS A 671 30.60 -13.04 12.69
N LYS A 672 30.43 -12.31 13.80
CA LYS A 672 31.02 -12.66 15.11
C LYS A 672 30.04 -13.45 15.96
N GLU A 673 29.83 -14.70 15.58
CA GLU A 673 28.94 -15.62 16.29
C GLU A 673 29.37 -15.87 17.74
N VAL A 674 28.37 -15.99 18.62
CA VAL A 674 28.55 -16.42 20.00
C VAL A 674 27.48 -17.43 20.38
N ALA A 675 27.89 -18.54 21.00
CA ALA A 675 26.97 -19.43 21.68
C ALA A 675 26.25 -18.66 22.79
N PHE A 676 24.93 -18.70 22.77
CA PHE A 676 24.09 -17.89 23.64
C PHE A 676 22.72 -18.53 23.77
N ARG A 677 22.37 -19.05 24.95
CA ARG A 677 21.05 -19.62 25.21
C ARG A 677 20.20 -18.60 25.95
N TYR A 678 19.09 -18.19 25.36
CA TYR A 678 18.15 -17.26 25.97
C TYR A 678 16.72 -17.57 25.56
N GLU A 679 15.90 -17.88 26.57
CA GLU A 679 14.52 -18.28 26.40
C GLU A 679 13.61 -17.06 26.31
N ILE A 680 12.96 -16.90 25.15
CA ILE A 680 12.02 -15.81 24.88
C ILE A 680 10.61 -16.22 25.35
N THR A 681 10.22 -17.44 25.01
CA THR A 681 9.01 -18.13 25.49
C THR A 681 9.36 -19.60 25.69
N GLU A 682 8.47 -20.37 26.33
CA GLU A 682 8.65 -21.81 26.55
C GLU A 682 8.95 -22.60 25.25
N LEU A 683 8.48 -22.11 24.11
CA LEU A 683 8.65 -22.74 22.80
C LEU A 683 9.80 -22.15 21.98
N ILE A 684 10.38 -21.02 22.41
CA ILE A 684 11.27 -20.21 21.59
C ILE A 684 12.52 -19.84 22.37
N THR A 685 13.63 -20.44 21.97
CA THR A 685 14.95 -20.17 22.54
C THR A 685 15.89 -19.65 21.45
N ILE A 686 16.51 -18.50 21.70
CA ILE A 686 17.70 -18.08 20.96
C ILE A 686 18.86 -18.94 21.44
N SER A 687 19.48 -19.70 20.55
CA SER A 687 20.62 -20.59 20.83
C SER A 687 21.96 -19.99 20.37
N LYS A 688 21.86 -19.00 19.48
CA LYS A 688 22.97 -18.32 18.85
C LYS A 688 22.69 -16.83 18.72
N ALA A 689 23.73 -16.04 18.90
CA ALA A 689 23.69 -14.61 18.68
C ALA A 689 24.96 -14.11 18.00
N TYR A 690 24.97 -12.86 17.56
CA TYR A 690 26.10 -12.21 16.91
C TYR A 690 26.54 -11.01 17.73
N SER A 691 27.83 -10.94 18.05
CA SER A 691 28.41 -9.83 18.81
C SER A 691 28.48 -8.58 17.95
N LEU A 692 27.63 -7.59 18.27
CA LEU A 692 27.65 -6.27 17.64
C LEU A 692 28.74 -5.39 18.27
N TRP A 693 28.78 -5.35 19.60
CA TRP A 693 29.74 -4.54 20.37
C TRP A 693 30.10 -5.20 21.69
N LYS A 694 31.31 -4.92 22.19
CA LYS A 694 31.78 -5.31 23.52
C LYS A 694 32.59 -4.17 24.12
N ARG A 695 32.32 -3.82 25.37
CA ARG A 695 33.12 -2.85 26.11
C ARG A 695 34.54 -3.39 26.26
N LYS A 696 35.54 -2.59 25.88
CA LYS A 696 36.93 -2.91 26.21
C LYS A 696 37.06 -2.80 27.72
N LEU A 697 37.37 -3.92 28.39
CA LEU A 697 37.82 -3.84 29.77
C LEU A 697 39.09 -3.01 29.74
N LEU A 698 39.09 -1.87 30.41
CA LEU A 698 40.35 -1.28 30.85
C LEU A 698 41.01 -2.39 31.67
N LYS A 699 42.10 -2.96 31.14
CA LYS A 699 42.97 -3.80 31.97
C LYS A 699 43.27 -2.90 33.17
N LYS A 700 42.72 -3.21 34.34
CA LYS A 700 43.17 -2.61 35.59
C LYS A 700 44.69 -2.77 35.51
N LYS A 701 45.42 -1.67 35.31
CA LYS A 701 46.85 -1.69 35.61
C LYS A 701 46.84 -2.13 37.07
N GLU A 702 47.19 -3.38 37.33
CA GLU A 702 47.56 -3.80 38.66
C GLU A 702 48.71 -2.86 39.01
N THR A 703 48.38 -1.80 39.73
CA THR A 703 49.38 -0.97 40.37
C THR A 703 50.05 -1.94 41.33
N VAL A 704 51.23 -2.44 40.93
CA VAL A 704 52.13 -3.22 41.77
C VAL A 704 52.59 -2.29 42.89
N LEU A 705 51.72 -2.05 43.87
CA LEU A 705 52.00 -1.36 45.13
C LEU A 705 52.19 -2.42 46.21
N GLY A 706 53.12 -3.33 45.97
CA GLY A 706 53.33 -4.48 46.85
C GLY A 706 54.70 -5.11 46.64
N LYS A 707 55.77 -4.36 46.90
CA LYS A 707 57.08 -4.84 47.37
C LYS A 707 58.00 -3.63 47.54
N ASN A 708 58.17 -3.20 48.78
CA ASN A 708 59.36 -2.54 49.38
C ASN A 708 58.93 -1.66 50.56
N PHE A 709 58.53 -2.29 51.66
CA PHE A 709 58.61 -1.69 53.01
C PHE A 709 58.91 -2.83 54.01
N THR A 710 60.13 -3.34 53.93
CA THR A 710 60.86 -3.89 55.08
C THR A 710 61.93 -2.83 55.34
N GLY A 711 61.85 -1.98 56.37
CA GLY A 711 61.93 -2.41 57.77
C GLY A 711 63.40 -2.67 58.11
N ASN A 712 64.22 -1.60 58.16
CA ASN A 712 65.50 -1.63 58.86
C ASN A 712 65.30 -0.90 60.20
N SER A 713 65.25 -1.68 61.26
CA SER A 713 65.54 -1.31 62.65
C SER A 713 66.66 -2.21 63.13
#